data_AF-A0AAN6SQ30-F1
#
_entry.id   AF-A0AAN6SQ30-F1
#
_cell.length_a   1.000
_cell.length_b   1.000
_cell.length_c   1.000
_cell.angle_alpha   90.00
_cell.angle_beta   90.00
_cell.angle_gamma   90.00
#
_symmetry.space_group_name_H-M   'P 1'
#
loop_
_entity.id
_entity.type
_entity.pdbx_description
1 polymer ?
#
loop_
_entity_poly.entity_id
_entity_poly.type
_entity_poly.pdbx_seq_one_letter_code
_entity_poly.pdbx_strand_id
1 'polypeptide(L)'
;MAPFSRQKTIHEARRKRRIHTIVPWIQNPLQGVDKQSLVFAPRHEASTLELFFDLFFVANLATFTAYHYIVDHSSLFAYIGFFAIIWVTWFHTVLYDVRFENDSIYSRVCKTIIMCAFVGFALVGSAFAPGTVRGDNTNFRVLCYTLVMSRVLFSIQYIVLGVFVGRARRADLYLPVFLNVLTYVVATAAYAAMIPAFVDSKPVDANNGIYSIWWVVMALETIATITVSCCWRMLSFKKTHLVERMGLLTLIVIGEGAIGVTKTISRMMGKSGLDPEGCGLILCIVLILIGIWMIYFDNHPHGHFGTIRQQIWSCLHFPVHLAIVGLVEGAQQIALARYVANGITKVEKSLVQYCLKDHLDGEALVDKLTATVKYLQLDKKVTSLIFLDEITSDVTSIGETAGICGVDAVSGSDFYDLPELLQNLYFHVAGAMYSALGQNMPLDEDVLVIMVESWKLVYRYFWAAFLILIGCFLVVMILIRTTKVDAFDYMSFFDRGFVIVAAAVILAVSASHDIMYTVMETPAILPIAVGLLYLIILLDRLGAWIANRRNVKSGDPLTGAHAGHGHGHGHEGHDDHSGGGHGHEVAPDKQGLIVSSTPAAPHHHQRQASGPEHFTFSRAGTWAMPSYSPTTPSPGYGSPGYGSPHVTLYDTPQPTPPPQPVGQAPIMNATYAPGGYMPVHNGQFGHYAGDGY
;
A
#
# COMPACT_ATOMS: atom_id res chain seq x y z
N MET A 1 -55.01 18.03 -14.71
CA MET A 1 -54.62 18.44 -13.34
C MET A 1 -53.88 17.29 -12.68
N ALA A 2 -52.65 17.49 -12.17
CA ALA A 2 -51.87 16.44 -11.49
C ALA A 2 -50.92 16.85 -10.31
N PRO A 3 -50.90 18.07 -9.71
CA PRO A 3 -49.96 18.35 -8.59
C PRO A 3 -50.32 17.66 -7.26
N PHE A 4 -51.61 17.44 -7.00
CA PHE A 4 -52.14 17.23 -5.65
C PHE A 4 -51.71 15.92 -4.97
N SER A 5 -51.55 14.82 -5.73
CA SER A 5 -51.17 13.52 -5.16
C SER A 5 -49.78 13.54 -4.55
N ARG A 6 -48.79 14.07 -5.28
CA ARG A 6 -47.38 14.11 -4.87
C ARG A 6 -47.15 15.00 -3.65
N GLN A 7 -47.89 16.11 -3.52
CA GLN A 7 -47.90 16.90 -2.29
C GLN A 7 -48.49 16.11 -1.12
N LYS A 8 -49.64 15.43 -1.31
CA LYS A 8 -50.30 14.66 -0.26
C LYS A 8 -49.38 13.57 0.33
N THR A 9 -48.69 12.80 -0.52
CA THR A 9 -47.69 11.80 -0.08
C THR A 9 -46.51 12.41 0.68
N ILE A 10 -46.05 13.61 0.29
CA ILE A 10 -44.97 14.32 1.01
C ILE A 10 -45.46 14.83 2.37
N HIS A 11 -46.70 15.30 2.48
CA HIS A 11 -47.30 15.70 3.76
C HIS A 11 -47.53 14.50 4.69
N GLU A 12 -47.95 13.34 4.16
CA GLU A 12 -48.10 12.11 4.94
C GLU A 12 -46.75 11.55 5.41
N ALA A 13 -45.71 11.58 4.55
CA ALA A 13 -44.34 11.23 4.94
C ALA A 13 -43.79 12.16 6.04
N ARG A 14 -44.04 13.48 5.95
CA ARG A 14 -43.71 14.45 7.00
C ARG A 14 -44.49 14.27 8.31
N ARG A 15 -45.62 13.55 8.29
CA ARG A 15 -46.46 13.29 9.48
C ARG A 15 -46.01 12.07 10.27
N LYS A 16 -45.24 11.15 9.66
CA LYS A 16 -44.63 10.00 10.34
C LYS A 16 -43.35 10.46 11.07
N ARG A 17 -43.32 10.34 12.40
CA ARG A 17 -42.09 10.58 13.17
C ARG A 17 -41.06 9.52 12.81
N ARG A 18 -39.82 9.92 12.53
CA ARG A 18 -38.71 8.97 12.32
C ARG A 18 -38.46 8.23 13.64
N ILE A 19 -38.57 6.90 13.63
CA ILE A 19 -38.03 6.09 14.72
C ILE A 19 -36.50 6.16 14.61
N HIS A 20 -35.85 6.69 15.62
CA HIS A 20 -34.38 6.69 15.69
C HIS A 20 -33.94 5.32 16.20
N THR A 21 -33.19 4.59 15.37
CA THR A 21 -32.56 3.33 15.75
C THR A 21 -31.48 3.58 16.79
N ILE A 22 -31.78 3.25 18.05
CA ILE A 22 -30.82 3.32 19.16
C ILE A 22 -29.89 2.10 19.04
N VAL A 23 -28.58 2.33 18.98
CA VAL A 23 -27.57 1.26 18.98
C VAL A 23 -27.64 0.52 20.33
N PRO A 24 -27.83 -0.82 20.36
CA PRO A 24 -27.93 -1.56 21.61
C PRO A 24 -26.60 -1.57 22.37
N TRP A 25 -26.66 -1.58 23.70
CA TRP A 25 -25.46 -1.67 24.54
C TRP A 25 -24.64 -2.93 24.25
N ILE A 26 -25.31 -4.09 24.27
CA ILE A 26 -24.78 -5.38 23.84
C ILE A 26 -25.92 -6.09 23.09
N GLN A 27 -25.69 -6.49 21.84
CA GLN A 27 -26.61 -7.34 21.09
C GLN A 27 -26.22 -8.81 21.30
N ASN A 28 -27.20 -9.72 21.28
CA ASN A 28 -26.92 -11.15 21.41
C ASN A 28 -26.32 -11.69 20.10
N PRO A 29 -25.07 -12.20 20.06
CA PRO A 29 -24.45 -12.72 18.84
C PRO A 29 -25.12 -13.98 18.28
N LEU A 30 -26.03 -14.60 19.04
CA LEU A 30 -26.84 -15.76 18.63
C LEU A 30 -28.20 -15.35 18.05
N GLN A 31 -28.50 -14.05 17.95
CA GLN A 31 -29.73 -13.53 17.35
C GLN A 31 -29.61 -13.54 15.82
N GLY A 32 -30.61 -14.11 15.14
CA GLY A 32 -30.53 -14.30 13.67
C GLY A 32 -29.71 -15.52 13.22
N VAL A 33 -29.56 -16.54 14.08
CA VAL A 33 -29.04 -17.86 13.65
C VAL A 33 -30.06 -18.55 12.75
N ASP A 34 -29.77 -18.62 11.46
CA ASP A 34 -30.50 -19.47 10.54
C ASP A 34 -29.98 -20.91 10.64
N LYS A 35 -30.88 -21.83 11.00
CA LYS A 35 -30.61 -23.25 11.16
C LYS A 35 -30.34 -23.97 9.82
N GLN A 36 -30.69 -23.39 8.68
CA GLN A 36 -30.48 -23.99 7.35
C GLN A 36 -29.11 -23.60 6.75
N SER A 37 -28.62 -22.37 6.99
CA SER A 37 -27.28 -21.93 6.59
C SER A 37 -26.18 -22.32 7.58
N LEU A 38 -26.52 -22.51 8.86
CA LEU A 38 -25.56 -22.66 9.98
C LEU A 38 -24.71 -21.40 10.23
N VAL A 39 -25.25 -20.22 9.89
CA VAL A 39 -24.57 -18.92 10.07
C VAL A 39 -25.24 -18.10 11.18
N PHE A 40 -24.43 -17.40 11.97
CA PHE A 40 -24.88 -16.37 12.90
C PHE A 40 -25.04 -15.03 12.15
N ALA A 41 -26.23 -14.43 12.19
CA ALA A 41 -26.51 -13.09 11.65
C ALA A 41 -25.94 -12.84 10.23
N PRO A 42 -26.41 -13.57 9.18
CA PRO A 42 -25.86 -13.48 7.84
C PRO A 42 -25.96 -12.05 7.25
N ARG A 43 -24.81 -11.37 7.17
CA ARG A 43 -24.60 -10.14 6.41
C ARG A 43 -23.92 -10.47 5.08
N HIS A 44 -24.36 -9.81 4.01
CA HIS A 44 -23.83 -10.03 2.65
C HIS A 44 -22.79 -8.98 2.22
N GLU A 45 -22.71 -7.88 2.96
CA GLU A 45 -21.85 -6.72 2.71
C GLU A 45 -21.05 -6.37 3.98
N ALA A 46 -19.81 -5.90 3.81
CA ALA A 46 -18.96 -5.43 4.88
C ALA A 46 -19.49 -4.12 5.51
N SER A 47 -19.39 -3.99 6.83
CA SER A 47 -19.80 -2.73 7.47
C SER A 47 -18.76 -1.63 7.24
N THR A 48 -19.20 -0.37 7.21
CA THR A 48 -18.30 0.79 7.08
C THR A 48 -17.26 0.88 8.21
N LEU A 49 -17.58 0.33 9.39
CA LEU A 49 -16.68 0.25 10.53
C LEU A 49 -15.59 -0.82 10.33
N GLU A 50 -15.93 -1.94 9.69
CA GLU A 50 -14.96 -2.97 9.32
C GLU A 50 -13.98 -2.45 8.25
N LEU A 51 -14.49 -1.78 7.22
CA LEU A 51 -13.63 -1.12 6.21
C LEU A 51 -12.76 0.00 6.82
N PHE A 52 -13.28 0.75 7.79
CA PHE A 52 -12.51 1.77 8.53
C PHE A 52 -11.41 1.14 9.39
N PHE A 53 -11.61 -0.05 9.96
CA PHE A 53 -10.54 -0.82 10.61
C PHE A 53 -9.47 -1.28 9.62
N ASP A 54 -9.86 -1.70 8.42
CA ASP A 54 -8.92 -2.14 7.37
C ASP A 54 -7.97 -0.99 6.92
N LEU A 55 -8.38 0.28 7.10
CA LEU A 55 -7.51 1.44 6.90
C LEU A 55 -6.42 1.60 7.99
N PHE A 56 -6.62 1.12 9.22
CA PHE A 56 -5.56 1.14 10.25
C PHE A 56 -4.45 0.11 9.95
N PHE A 57 -4.80 -1.02 9.31
CA PHE A 57 -3.81 -1.97 8.80
C PHE A 57 -2.95 -1.33 7.71
N VAL A 58 -3.54 -0.67 6.70
CA VAL A 58 -2.75 -0.07 5.61
C VAL A 58 -1.95 1.16 6.05
N ALA A 59 -2.44 1.93 7.02
CA ALA A 59 -1.67 3.03 7.61
C ALA A 59 -0.41 2.53 8.33
N ASN A 60 -0.47 1.37 8.99
CA ASN A 60 0.71 0.70 9.56
C ASN A 60 1.70 0.31 8.47
N LEU A 61 1.21 -0.36 7.42
CA LEU A 61 2.02 -0.79 6.28
C LEU A 61 2.73 0.39 5.60
N ALA A 62 1.97 1.41 5.20
CA ALA A 62 2.50 2.59 4.51
C ALA A 62 3.48 3.43 5.35
N THR A 63 3.36 3.36 6.69
CA THR A 63 4.34 3.93 7.62
C THR A 63 5.60 3.06 7.67
N PHE A 64 5.46 1.75 7.82
CA PHE A 64 6.58 0.81 7.84
C PHE A 64 7.42 0.88 6.56
N THR A 65 6.77 0.80 5.39
CA THR A 65 7.38 0.97 4.06
C THR A 65 8.13 2.29 3.91
N ALA A 66 7.70 3.36 4.61
CA ALA A 66 8.36 4.67 4.53
C ALA A 66 9.65 4.78 5.37
N TYR A 67 9.83 3.94 6.41
CA TYR A 67 11.01 3.94 7.28
C TYR A 67 11.98 2.77 7.01
N HIS A 68 11.47 1.58 6.69
CA HIS A 68 12.26 0.37 6.48
C HIS A 68 12.44 0.07 4.98
N TYR A 69 13.41 0.74 4.35
CA TYR A 69 13.86 0.40 3.00
C TYR A 69 14.56 -0.98 3.00
N ILE A 70 14.26 -1.81 2.01
CA ILE A 70 14.80 -3.18 1.89
C ILE A 70 16.18 -3.13 1.21
N VAL A 71 17.23 -2.88 2.00
CA VAL A 71 18.62 -2.77 1.53
C VAL A 71 19.46 -4.04 1.76
N ASP A 72 19.05 -4.89 2.71
CA ASP A 72 19.82 -6.03 3.19
C ASP A 72 18.90 -7.21 3.59
N HIS A 73 19.48 -8.40 3.79
CA HIS A 73 18.70 -9.59 4.13
C HIS A 73 17.96 -9.47 5.49
N SER A 74 18.52 -8.76 6.47
CA SER A 74 17.88 -8.54 7.78
C SER A 74 16.73 -7.54 7.70
N SER A 75 16.84 -6.45 6.91
CA SER A 75 15.68 -5.58 6.64
C SER A 75 14.57 -6.30 5.87
N LEU A 76 14.89 -7.19 4.93
CA LEU A 76 13.89 -8.05 4.27
C LEU A 76 13.16 -8.97 5.26
N PHE A 77 13.88 -9.65 6.15
CA PHE A 77 13.25 -10.50 7.18
C PHE A 77 12.45 -9.68 8.21
N ALA A 78 12.93 -8.49 8.59
CA ALA A 78 12.19 -7.56 9.44
C ALA A 78 10.89 -7.10 8.76
N TYR A 79 10.91 -6.83 7.46
CA TYR A 79 9.73 -6.44 6.68
C TYR A 79 8.68 -7.55 6.63
N ILE A 80 9.08 -8.76 6.24
CA ILE A 80 8.21 -9.95 6.21
C ILE A 80 7.62 -10.21 7.62
N GLY A 81 8.43 -10.03 8.65
CA GLY A 81 8.02 -10.17 10.05
C GLY A 81 6.99 -9.14 10.48
N PHE A 82 7.26 -7.84 10.33
CA PHE A 82 6.32 -6.79 10.72
C PHE A 82 5.00 -6.92 9.97
N PHE A 83 5.06 -7.20 8.66
CA PHE A 83 3.89 -7.50 7.83
C PHE A 83 3.08 -8.67 8.41
N ALA A 84 3.72 -9.76 8.83
CA ALA A 84 3.04 -10.90 9.46
C ALA A 84 2.39 -10.54 10.81
N ILE A 85 3.01 -9.69 11.64
CA ILE A 85 2.43 -9.22 12.91
C ILE A 85 1.10 -8.48 12.67
N ILE A 86 1.11 -7.50 11.75
CA ILE A 86 -0.09 -6.72 11.46
C ILE A 86 -1.13 -7.54 10.71
N TRP A 87 -0.73 -8.44 9.80
CA TRP A 87 -1.65 -9.27 9.02
C TRP A 87 -2.31 -10.36 9.85
N VAL A 88 -1.57 -11.07 10.71
CA VAL A 88 -2.16 -12.10 11.60
C VAL A 88 -3.10 -11.45 12.60
N THR A 89 -2.75 -10.29 13.16
CA THR A 89 -3.63 -9.58 14.10
C THR A 89 -4.88 -9.01 13.41
N TRP A 90 -4.76 -8.52 12.17
CA TRP A 90 -5.90 -8.16 11.33
C TRP A 90 -6.79 -9.39 11.06
N PHE A 91 -6.19 -10.50 10.65
CA PHE A 91 -6.88 -11.74 10.29
C PHE A 91 -7.69 -12.31 11.46
N HIS A 92 -7.11 -12.43 12.67
CA HIS A 92 -7.87 -12.88 13.85
C HIS A 92 -9.05 -11.95 14.17
N THR A 93 -8.89 -10.63 13.98
CA THR A 93 -9.98 -9.66 14.13
C THR A 93 -11.09 -9.95 13.12
N VAL A 94 -10.76 -10.11 11.83
CA VAL A 94 -11.73 -10.41 10.76
C VAL A 94 -12.43 -11.76 11.00
N LEU A 95 -11.70 -12.79 11.43
CA LEU A 95 -12.26 -14.11 11.77
C LEU A 95 -13.21 -14.06 12.97
N TYR A 96 -13.08 -13.09 13.88
CA TYR A 96 -14.10 -12.82 14.90
C TYR A 96 -15.26 -12.02 14.30
N ASP A 97 -14.97 -10.88 13.66
CA ASP A 97 -15.94 -9.93 13.12
C ASP A 97 -17.03 -10.65 12.29
N VAL A 98 -16.56 -11.42 11.32
CA VAL A 98 -17.35 -12.05 10.26
C VAL A 98 -18.18 -13.25 10.78
N ARG A 99 -18.02 -13.65 12.05
CA ARG A 99 -18.83 -14.70 12.69
C ARG A 99 -19.77 -14.20 13.78
N PHE A 100 -19.46 -13.09 14.47
CA PHE A 100 -20.16 -12.74 15.70
C PHE A 100 -20.56 -11.25 15.82
N GLU A 101 -19.98 -10.38 14.99
CA GLU A 101 -20.15 -8.94 15.17
C GLU A 101 -21.53 -8.43 14.74
N ASN A 102 -22.24 -7.86 15.72
CA ASN A 102 -23.50 -7.17 15.53
C ASN A 102 -23.37 -5.76 16.12
N ASP A 103 -23.81 -4.74 15.36
CA ASP A 103 -23.58 -3.34 15.68
C ASP A 103 -24.15 -2.96 17.05
N SER A 104 -23.24 -2.75 18.00
CA SER A 104 -23.54 -2.53 19.40
C SER A 104 -22.44 -1.70 20.07
N ILE A 105 -22.75 -1.01 21.16
CA ILE A 105 -21.78 -0.14 21.85
C ILE A 105 -20.56 -0.96 22.31
N TYR A 106 -20.77 -2.18 22.80
CA TYR A 106 -19.70 -3.13 23.11
C TYR A 106 -18.80 -3.47 21.91
N SER A 107 -19.38 -3.79 20.74
CA SER A 107 -18.60 -4.06 19.53
C SER A 107 -17.72 -2.87 19.13
N ARG A 108 -18.31 -1.67 19.14
CA ARG A 108 -17.62 -0.42 18.80
C ARG A 108 -16.48 -0.11 19.76
N VAL A 109 -16.67 -0.33 21.07
CA VAL A 109 -15.60 -0.16 22.07
C VAL A 109 -14.47 -1.16 21.86
N CYS A 110 -14.77 -2.45 21.62
CA CYS A 110 -13.75 -3.44 21.28
C CYS A 110 -12.99 -3.05 20.00
N LYS A 111 -13.70 -2.54 19.00
CA LYS A 111 -13.12 -2.05 17.74
C LYS A 111 -12.20 -0.85 17.93
N THR A 112 -12.55 0.10 18.79
CA THR A 112 -11.64 1.20 19.16
C THR A 112 -10.38 0.66 19.86
N ILE A 113 -10.49 -0.33 20.75
CA ILE A 113 -9.34 -0.90 21.46
C ILE A 113 -8.37 -1.60 20.49
N ILE A 114 -8.86 -2.35 19.50
CA ILE A 114 -7.96 -2.95 18.50
C ILE A 114 -7.38 -1.89 17.54
N MET A 115 -8.11 -0.81 17.20
CA MET A 115 -7.52 0.33 16.47
C MET A 115 -6.38 0.98 17.26
N CYS A 116 -6.53 1.16 18.58
CA CYS A 116 -5.44 1.59 19.46
C CYS A 116 -4.25 0.62 19.47
N ALA A 117 -4.48 -0.70 19.38
CA ALA A 117 -3.40 -1.67 19.21
C ALA A 117 -2.67 -1.49 17.87
N PHE A 118 -3.38 -1.18 16.78
CA PHE A 118 -2.75 -0.84 15.50
C PHE A 118 -1.96 0.47 15.56
N VAL A 119 -2.36 1.46 16.36
CA VAL A 119 -1.50 2.63 16.63
C VAL A 119 -0.24 2.21 17.41
N GLY A 120 -0.36 1.27 18.36
CA GLY A 120 0.78 0.69 19.07
C GLY A 120 1.78 -0.03 18.17
N PHE A 121 1.32 -0.79 17.17
CA PHE A 121 2.20 -1.41 16.17
C PHE A 121 2.95 -0.37 15.33
N ALA A 122 2.31 0.74 14.94
CA ALA A 122 2.95 1.79 14.15
C ALA A 122 4.10 2.49 14.90
N LEU A 123 4.00 2.63 16.23
CA LEU A 123 5.08 3.17 17.07
C LEU A 123 6.32 2.27 17.06
N VAL A 124 6.13 0.95 17.14
CA VAL A 124 7.23 -0.04 17.06
C VAL A 124 7.81 -0.10 15.65
N GLY A 125 6.96 0.00 14.64
CA GLY A 125 7.31 -0.20 13.22
C GLY A 125 8.28 0.81 12.64
N SER A 126 8.61 1.90 13.33
CA SER A 126 9.65 2.86 12.90
C SER A 126 11.08 2.42 13.23
N ALA A 127 11.25 1.41 14.09
CA ALA A 127 12.55 0.94 14.60
C ALA A 127 12.59 -0.59 14.79
N PHE A 128 11.78 -1.34 14.03
CA PHE A 128 11.67 -2.80 14.17
C PHE A 128 12.79 -3.51 13.41
N ALA A 129 13.92 -3.75 14.09
CA ALA A 129 15.10 -4.41 13.53
C ALA A 129 15.52 -5.66 14.36
N PRO A 130 14.68 -6.72 14.41
CA PRO A 130 14.95 -7.92 15.21
C PRO A 130 16.26 -8.60 14.82
N GLY A 131 17.04 -9.05 15.81
CA GLY A 131 18.33 -9.71 15.58
C GLY A 131 19.48 -8.79 15.16
N THR A 132 19.32 -7.47 15.23
CA THR A 132 20.37 -6.50 14.88
C THR A 132 20.81 -5.66 16.09
N VAL A 133 22.04 -5.15 16.05
CA VAL A 133 22.60 -4.23 17.08
C VAL A 133 21.81 -2.91 17.20
N ARG A 134 20.99 -2.58 16.20
CA ARG A 134 20.13 -1.38 16.17
C ARG A 134 18.76 -1.59 16.86
N GLY A 135 18.44 -2.79 17.35
CA GLY A 135 17.15 -3.11 17.95
C GLY A 135 17.02 -2.70 19.42
N ASP A 136 16.30 -1.61 19.69
CA ASP A 136 16.00 -1.16 21.06
C ASP A 136 15.00 -2.10 21.78
N ASN A 137 15.44 -2.63 22.93
CA ASN A 137 14.63 -3.45 23.84
C ASN A 137 13.30 -2.78 24.24
N THR A 138 13.24 -1.45 24.31
CA THR A 138 12.03 -0.68 24.61
C THR A 138 10.95 -0.90 23.55
N ASN A 139 11.32 -0.87 22.27
CA ASN A 139 10.39 -1.09 21.16
C ASN A 139 9.87 -2.53 21.14
N PHE A 140 10.71 -3.53 21.43
CA PHE A 140 10.27 -4.92 21.55
C PHE A 140 9.38 -5.15 22.79
N ARG A 141 9.55 -4.38 23.88
CA ARG A 141 8.59 -4.37 25.01
C ARG A 141 7.25 -3.76 24.62
N VAL A 142 7.23 -2.61 23.93
CA VAL A 142 5.99 -1.99 23.42
C VAL A 142 5.26 -2.94 22.47
N LEU A 143 5.98 -3.68 21.64
CA LEU A 143 5.42 -4.74 20.80
C LEU A 143 4.75 -5.84 21.64
N CYS A 144 5.43 -6.36 22.66
CA CYS A 144 4.86 -7.41 23.53
C CYS A 144 3.63 -6.90 24.30
N TYR A 145 3.64 -5.67 24.83
CA TYR A 145 2.45 -5.07 25.45
C TYR A 145 1.28 -4.93 24.45
N THR A 146 1.55 -4.55 23.21
CA THR A 146 0.53 -4.39 22.15
C THR A 146 -0.05 -5.74 21.71
N LEU A 147 0.80 -6.77 21.56
CA LEU A 147 0.39 -8.14 21.30
C LEU A 147 -0.48 -8.68 22.45
N VAL A 148 -0.04 -8.54 23.71
CA VAL A 148 -0.84 -8.87 24.89
C VAL A 148 -2.19 -8.16 24.88
N MET A 149 -2.24 -6.84 24.64
CA MET A 149 -3.49 -6.09 24.59
C MET A 149 -4.48 -6.63 23.55
N SER A 150 -4.00 -6.98 22.35
CA SER A 150 -4.84 -7.57 21.30
C SER A 150 -5.36 -8.97 21.65
N ARG A 151 -4.52 -9.86 22.22
CA ARG A 151 -4.94 -11.23 22.58
C ARG A 151 -5.80 -11.26 23.86
N VAL A 152 -5.63 -10.31 24.78
CA VAL A 152 -6.57 -10.06 25.89
C VAL A 152 -7.94 -9.64 25.37
N LEU A 153 -8.00 -8.73 24.40
CA LEU A 153 -9.26 -8.29 23.79
C LEU A 153 -10.00 -9.46 23.12
N PHE A 154 -9.31 -10.26 22.30
CA PHE A 154 -9.89 -11.47 21.70
C PHE A 154 -10.37 -12.45 22.78
N SER A 155 -9.60 -12.67 23.84
CA SER A 155 -10.01 -13.51 24.98
C SER A 155 -11.31 -13.02 25.61
N ILE A 156 -11.45 -11.72 25.87
CA ILE A 156 -12.67 -11.11 26.42
C ILE A 156 -13.85 -11.30 25.46
N GLN A 157 -13.67 -11.09 24.15
CA GLN A 157 -14.72 -11.28 23.15
C GLN A 157 -15.23 -12.72 23.10
N TYR A 158 -14.34 -13.73 23.07
CA TYR A 158 -14.76 -15.13 23.10
C TYR A 158 -15.35 -15.56 24.46
N ILE A 159 -14.93 -14.96 25.58
CA ILE A 159 -15.56 -15.17 26.90
C ILE A 159 -16.99 -14.62 26.92
N VAL A 160 -17.22 -13.40 26.42
CA VAL A 160 -18.57 -12.80 26.32
C VAL A 160 -19.48 -13.65 25.43
N LEU A 161 -18.99 -14.10 24.27
CA LEU A 161 -19.69 -15.07 23.42
C LEU A 161 -20.02 -16.37 24.19
N GLY A 162 -19.06 -16.90 24.96
CA GLY A 162 -19.25 -18.08 25.81
C GLY A 162 -20.36 -17.91 26.85
N VAL A 163 -20.52 -16.72 27.42
CA VAL A 163 -21.63 -16.40 28.35
C VAL A 163 -22.99 -16.35 27.62
N PHE A 164 -23.06 -15.87 26.38
CA PHE A 164 -24.29 -15.92 25.58
C PHE A 164 -24.65 -17.35 25.15
N VAL A 165 -23.66 -18.16 24.73
CA VAL A 165 -23.82 -19.61 24.49
C VAL A 165 -24.27 -20.33 25.77
N GLY A 166 -23.73 -19.92 26.92
CA GLY A 166 -24.18 -20.27 28.28
C GLY A 166 -25.67 -20.07 28.47
N ARG A 167 -26.14 -18.84 28.34
CA ARG A 167 -27.56 -18.47 28.50
C ARG A 167 -28.48 -19.14 27.48
N ALA A 168 -28.01 -19.37 26.26
CA ALA A 168 -28.76 -20.05 25.20
C ALA A 168 -28.78 -21.59 25.31
N ARG A 169 -28.06 -22.19 26.28
CA ARG A 169 -27.91 -23.65 26.47
C ARG A 169 -27.48 -24.41 25.21
N ARG A 170 -26.67 -23.78 24.34
CA ARG A 170 -26.19 -24.37 23.08
C ARG A 170 -24.98 -25.27 23.33
N ALA A 171 -25.25 -26.50 23.79
CA ALA A 171 -24.27 -27.51 24.13
C ALA A 171 -23.27 -27.81 23.00
N ASP A 172 -23.70 -27.67 21.75
CA ASP A 172 -22.93 -27.84 20.51
C ASP A 172 -21.82 -26.81 20.31
N LEU A 173 -21.85 -25.68 21.03
CA LEU A 173 -20.92 -24.55 20.86
C LEU A 173 -19.95 -24.33 22.04
N TYR A 174 -20.15 -24.95 23.21
CA TYR A 174 -19.25 -24.74 24.36
C TYR A 174 -17.80 -25.13 24.06
N LEU A 175 -17.58 -26.34 23.54
CA LEU A 175 -16.23 -26.87 23.31
C LEU A 175 -15.41 -26.01 22.33
N PRO A 176 -15.89 -25.65 21.12
CA PRO A 176 -15.09 -24.83 20.22
C PRO A 176 -14.92 -23.37 20.70
N VAL A 177 -15.90 -22.79 21.41
CA VAL A 177 -15.71 -21.45 22.00
C VAL A 177 -14.67 -21.50 23.12
N PHE A 178 -14.73 -22.51 24.00
CA PHE A 178 -13.72 -22.74 25.04
C PHE A 178 -12.31 -22.94 24.45
N LEU A 179 -12.18 -23.70 23.36
CA LEU A 179 -10.89 -23.88 22.68
C LEU A 179 -10.33 -22.57 22.09
N ASN A 180 -11.18 -21.68 21.57
CA ASN A 180 -10.73 -20.34 21.15
C ASN A 180 -10.31 -19.48 22.35
N VAL A 181 -11.09 -19.45 23.44
CA VAL A 181 -10.68 -18.76 24.69
C VAL A 181 -9.33 -19.27 25.18
N LEU A 182 -9.16 -20.58 25.28
CA LEU A 182 -7.90 -21.21 25.72
C LEU A 182 -6.73 -20.83 24.80
N THR A 183 -6.93 -20.82 23.48
CA THR A 183 -5.91 -20.41 22.50
C THR A 183 -5.43 -18.98 22.75
N TYR A 184 -6.35 -18.01 22.85
CA TYR A 184 -5.97 -16.61 23.05
C TYR A 184 -5.45 -16.33 24.46
N VAL A 185 -5.89 -17.05 25.49
CA VAL A 185 -5.34 -16.95 26.85
C VAL A 185 -3.92 -17.52 26.92
N VAL A 186 -3.64 -18.65 26.26
CA VAL A 186 -2.28 -19.22 26.17
C VAL A 186 -1.36 -18.31 25.35
N ALA A 187 -1.82 -17.76 24.22
CA ALA A 187 -1.06 -16.77 23.45
C ALA A 187 -0.78 -15.50 24.28
N THR A 188 -1.78 -15.00 25.02
CA THR A 188 -1.61 -13.88 25.97
C THR A 188 -0.53 -14.18 27.00
N ALA A 189 -0.57 -15.36 27.63
CA ALA A 189 0.42 -15.78 28.62
C ALA A 189 1.83 -15.90 28.01
N ALA A 190 1.95 -16.41 26.78
CA ALA A 190 3.22 -16.51 26.07
C ALA A 190 3.82 -15.12 25.78
N TYR A 191 3.06 -14.20 25.18
CA TYR A 191 3.55 -12.83 24.94
C TYR A 191 3.84 -12.07 26.25
N ALA A 192 3.05 -12.30 27.30
CA ALA A 192 3.31 -11.70 28.62
C ALA A 192 4.60 -12.23 29.26
N ALA A 193 4.88 -13.54 29.13
CA ALA A 193 6.11 -14.17 29.61
C ALA A 193 7.37 -13.72 28.85
N MET A 194 7.23 -13.14 27.65
CA MET A 194 8.35 -12.53 26.92
C MET A 194 8.70 -11.13 27.45
N ILE A 195 7.79 -10.40 28.11
CA ILE A 195 8.04 -9.02 28.56
C ILE A 195 9.26 -8.91 29.50
N PRO A 196 9.44 -9.79 30.52
CA PRO A 196 10.63 -9.75 31.39
C PRO A 196 11.95 -10.00 30.66
N ALA A 197 11.95 -10.77 29.56
CA ALA A 197 13.17 -11.10 28.82
C ALA A 197 13.83 -9.87 28.15
N PHE A 198 13.07 -8.78 27.97
CA PHE A 198 13.55 -7.51 27.43
C PHE A 198 13.75 -6.41 28.51
N VAL A 199 13.67 -6.75 29.81
CA VAL A 199 13.86 -5.79 30.92
C VAL A 199 15.34 -5.60 31.25
N ASP A 200 16.14 -6.67 31.23
CA ASP A 200 17.58 -6.60 31.50
C ASP A 200 18.35 -6.11 30.27
N SER A 201 19.19 -5.08 30.44
CA SER A 201 20.12 -4.56 29.41
C SER A 201 21.32 -5.48 29.15
N LYS A 202 21.07 -6.77 28.91
CA LYS A 202 22.10 -7.75 28.50
C LYS A 202 22.37 -7.60 27.00
N PRO A 203 23.64 -7.67 26.54
CA PRO A 203 23.97 -7.53 25.13
C PRO A 203 23.30 -8.63 24.29
N VAL A 204 22.91 -8.27 23.07
CA VAL A 204 21.93 -8.99 22.23
C VAL A 204 22.50 -10.29 21.63
N ASP A 205 23.81 -10.45 21.67
CA ASP A 205 24.60 -11.45 20.91
C ASP A 205 24.28 -12.92 21.23
N ALA A 206 23.56 -13.20 22.31
CA ALA A 206 23.36 -14.55 22.84
C ALA A 206 22.06 -15.26 22.40
N ASN A 207 21.07 -14.57 21.80
CA ASN A 207 19.69 -15.09 21.81
C ASN A 207 18.80 -14.78 20.57
N ASN A 208 19.32 -15.01 19.36
CA ASN A 208 18.52 -14.97 18.11
C ASN A 208 17.24 -15.86 18.15
N GLY A 209 17.20 -16.88 19.01
CA GLY A 209 16.02 -17.71 19.23
C GLY A 209 14.82 -16.95 19.83
N ILE A 210 15.02 -15.90 20.63
CA ILE A 210 13.91 -15.20 21.31
C ILE A 210 13.01 -14.47 20.31
N TYR A 211 13.59 -13.81 19.31
CA TYR A 211 12.83 -13.17 18.22
C TYR A 211 12.01 -14.17 17.39
N SER A 212 12.43 -15.44 17.35
CA SER A 212 11.71 -16.49 16.63
C SER A 212 10.44 -16.96 17.36
N ILE A 213 10.32 -16.71 18.66
CA ILE A 213 9.15 -17.13 19.47
C ILE A 213 7.88 -16.45 18.98
N TRP A 214 7.93 -15.19 18.54
CA TRP A 214 6.75 -14.49 17.99
C TRP A 214 6.16 -15.21 16.78
N TRP A 215 6.99 -15.66 15.83
CA TRP A 215 6.53 -16.42 14.65
C TRP A 215 5.91 -17.75 15.04
N VAL A 216 6.51 -18.46 16.01
CA VAL A 216 5.99 -19.73 16.51
C VAL A 216 4.63 -19.54 17.21
N VAL A 217 4.48 -18.54 18.09
CA VAL A 217 3.21 -18.27 18.77
C VAL A 217 2.13 -17.83 17.77
N MET A 218 2.44 -16.94 16.82
CA MET A 218 1.50 -16.53 15.76
C MET A 218 1.08 -17.68 14.84
N ALA A 219 2.00 -18.57 14.48
CA ALA A 219 1.69 -19.77 13.70
C ALA A 219 0.77 -20.71 14.50
N LEU A 220 1.06 -20.95 15.77
CA LEU A 220 0.27 -21.85 16.63
C LEU A 220 -1.14 -21.31 16.91
N GLU A 221 -1.31 -20.01 17.22
CA GLU A 221 -2.66 -19.44 17.43
C GLU A 221 -3.47 -19.43 16.12
N THR A 222 -2.84 -19.18 14.97
CA THR A 222 -3.47 -19.28 13.65
C THR A 222 -3.90 -20.71 13.32
N ILE A 223 -3.00 -21.69 13.49
CA ILE A 223 -3.30 -23.10 13.22
C ILE A 223 -4.42 -23.60 14.15
N ALA A 224 -4.41 -23.24 15.44
CA ALA A 224 -5.44 -23.65 16.39
C ALA A 224 -6.82 -23.05 16.03
N THR A 225 -6.90 -21.75 15.79
CA THR A 225 -8.17 -21.05 15.45
C THR A 225 -8.76 -21.54 14.12
N ILE A 226 -7.92 -21.79 13.10
CA ILE A 226 -8.35 -22.39 11.83
C ILE A 226 -8.77 -23.85 12.01
N THR A 227 -8.04 -24.65 12.81
CA THR A 227 -8.40 -26.06 13.08
C THR A 227 -9.77 -26.18 13.75
N VAL A 228 -10.06 -25.35 14.76
CA VAL A 228 -11.41 -25.30 15.37
C VAL A 228 -12.47 -24.88 14.33
N SER A 229 -12.13 -23.95 13.43
CA SER A 229 -13.02 -23.49 12.36
C SER A 229 -13.18 -24.51 11.20
N CYS A 230 -12.33 -25.54 11.13
CA CYS A 230 -12.46 -26.70 10.24
C CYS A 230 -13.33 -27.81 10.86
N CYS A 231 -13.10 -28.14 12.13
CA CYS A 231 -13.76 -29.27 12.80
C CYS A 231 -15.24 -29.00 13.11
N TRP A 232 -15.60 -27.78 13.51
CA TRP A 232 -16.99 -27.44 13.86
C TRP A 232 -17.70 -26.68 12.72
N ARG A 233 -18.53 -27.40 11.95
CA ARG A 233 -19.27 -26.83 10.80
C ARG A 233 -20.15 -25.61 11.13
N MET A 234 -20.67 -25.52 12.36
CA MET A 234 -21.46 -24.38 12.86
C MET A 234 -20.62 -23.09 13.03
N LEU A 235 -19.29 -23.17 12.93
CA LEU A 235 -18.36 -22.03 13.00
C LEU A 235 -17.62 -21.78 11.67
N SER A 236 -18.12 -22.35 10.58
CA SER A 236 -17.54 -22.21 9.25
C SER A 236 -17.93 -20.88 8.60
N PHE A 237 -17.00 -20.24 7.89
CA PHE A 237 -17.22 -18.98 7.16
C PHE A 237 -18.07 -19.12 5.87
N LYS A 238 -18.75 -20.27 5.68
CA LYS A 238 -19.55 -20.50 4.49
C LYS A 238 -20.78 -19.60 4.51
N LYS A 239 -20.99 -18.82 3.43
CA LYS A 239 -22.01 -17.75 3.32
C LYS A 239 -21.77 -16.49 4.18
N THR A 240 -20.55 -16.27 4.69
CA THR A 240 -20.19 -14.99 5.33
C THR A 240 -19.40 -14.11 4.38
N HIS A 241 -19.33 -12.80 4.65
CA HIS A 241 -18.63 -11.80 3.85
C HIS A 241 -17.08 -11.82 4.00
N LEU A 242 -16.50 -12.95 4.42
CA LEU A 242 -15.04 -13.13 4.50
C LEU A 242 -14.37 -12.97 3.13
N VAL A 243 -15.06 -13.40 2.07
CA VAL A 243 -14.59 -13.35 0.69
C VAL A 243 -14.47 -11.91 0.20
N GLU A 244 -15.50 -11.11 0.49
CA GLU A 244 -15.54 -9.67 0.21
C GLU A 244 -14.43 -8.94 0.97
N ARG A 245 -14.28 -9.16 2.28
CA ARG A 245 -13.23 -8.48 3.07
C ARG A 245 -11.80 -8.83 2.67
N MET A 246 -11.55 -10.06 2.19
CA MET A 246 -10.26 -10.39 1.58
C MET A 246 -10.02 -9.60 0.30
N GLY A 247 -11.01 -9.48 -0.58
CA GLY A 247 -10.92 -8.65 -1.79
C GLY A 247 -10.78 -7.15 -1.51
N LEU A 248 -11.51 -6.62 -0.52
CA LEU A 248 -11.39 -5.24 -0.06
C LEU A 248 -9.98 -4.96 0.48
N LEU A 249 -9.40 -5.87 1.28
CA LEU A 249 -8.01 -5.75 1.71
C LEU A 249 -7.05 -5.79 0.52
N THR A 250 -7.25 -6.67 -0.46
CA THR A 250 -6.41 -6.73 -1.67
C THR A 250 -6.45 -5.41 -2.45
N LEU A 251 -7.63 -4.80 -2.59
CA LEU A 251 -7.78 -3.48 -3.21
C LEU A 251 -7.05 -2.38 -2.42
N ILE A 252 -7.17 -2.38 -1.08
CA ILE A 252 -6.48 -1.44 -0.20
C ILE A 252 -4.95 -1.59 -0.30
N VAL A 253 -4.43 -2.82 -0.37
CA VAL A 253 -2.99 -3.12 -0.52
C VAL A 253 -2.47 -2.68 -1.90
N ILE A 254 -3.23 -2.87 -2.98
CA ILE A 254 -2.91 -2.30 -4.30
C ILE A 254 -2.91 -0.76 -4.24
N GLY A 255 -3.80 -0.16 -3.43
CA GLY A 255 -3.84 1.28 -3.17
C GLY A 255 -2.61 1.84 -2.44
N GLU A 256 -2.02 1.09 -1.52
CA GLU A 256 -0.75 1.45 -0.85
C GLU A 256 0.39 1.53 -1.87
N GLY A 257 0.49 0.52 -2.74
CA GLY A 257 1.44 0.52 -3.86
C GLY A 257 1.25 1.70 -4.82
N ALA A 258 0.01 2.13 -5.09
CA ALA A 258 -0.26 3.33 -5.88
C ALA A 258 0.22 4.63 -5.18
N ILE A 259 0.13 4.70 -3.84
CA ILE A 259 0.73 5.81 -3.07
C ILE A 259 2.27 5.75 -3.18
N GLY A 260 2.88 4.57 -3.13
CA GLY A 260 4.29 4.35 -3.44
C GLY A 260 4.71 4.97 -4.78
N VAL A 261 3.98 4.66 -5.86
CA VAL A 261 4.23 5.24 -7.19
C VAL A 261 4.24 6.77 -7.18
N THR A 262 3.35 7.45 -6.45
CA THR A 262 3.36 8.93 -6.38
C THR A 262 4.56 9.48 -5.60
N LYS A 263 5.05 8.79 -4.56
CA LYS A 263 6.33 9.10 -3.91
C LYS A 263 7.51 8.94 -4.89
N THR A 264 7.51 7.86 -5.67
CA THR A 264 8.56 7.56 -6.67
C THR A 264 8.58 8.56 -7.82
N ILE A 265 7.41 8.96 -8.35
CA ILE A 265 7.25 10.08 -9.30
C ILE A 265 7.91 11.35 -8.75
N SER A 266 7.60 11.71 -7.50
CA SER A 266 8.16 12.91 -6.84
C SER A 266 9.68 12.84 -6.62
N ARG A 267 10.24 11.63 -6.46
CA ARG A 267 11.69 11.40 -6.35
C ARG A 267 12.42 11.49 -7.70
N MET A 268 11.76 11.15 -8.81
CA MET A 268 12.35 11.11 -10.16
C MET A 268 12.16 12.40 -10.96
N MET A 269 11.00 13.06 -10.86
CA MET A 269 10.65 14.24 -11.68
C MET A 269 11.23 15.58 -11.16
N GLY A 270 12.21 15.55 -10.26
CA GLY A 270 12.87 16.77 -9.75
C GLY A 270 13.89 17.39 -10.70
N LYS A 271 14.48 16.58 -11.59
CA LYS A 271 15.46 17.02 -12.61
C LYS A 271 14.78 17.94 -13.64
N SER A 272 15.58 18.77 -14.33
CA SER A 272 15.11 19.87 -15.19
C SER A 272 14.49 19.44 -16.54
N GLY A 273 13.45 18.61 -16.53
CA GLY A 273 12.70 18.17 -17.70
C GLY A 273 11.99 16.83 -17.50
N LEU A 274 11.13 16.46 -18.45
CA LEU A 274 10.56 15.11 -18.54
C LEU A 274 11.61 14.14 -19.09
N ASP A 275 12.15 13.29 -18.23
CA ASP A 275 13.01 12.18 -18.65
C ASP A 275 12.15 11.04 -19.27
N PRO A 276 12.34 10.69 -20.57
CA PRO A 276 11.54 9.66 -21.21
C PRO A 276 11.75 8.26 -20.62
N GLU A 277 12.96 7.92 -20.15
CA GLU A 277 13.26 6.61 -19.57
C GLU A 277 12.53 6.46 -18.23
N GLY A 278 12.70 7.42 -17.32
CA GLY A 278 11.98 7.49 -16.06
C GLY A 278 10.45 7.48 -16.22
N CYS A 279 9.91 8.22 -17.20
CA CYS A 279 8.48 8.20 -17.50
C CYS A 279 8.01 6.80 -17.97
N GLY A 280 8.80 6.11 -18.79
CA GLY A 280 8.53 4.74 -19.22
C GLY A 280 8.55 3.73 -18.06
N LEU A 281 9.51 3.85 -17.14
CA LEU A 281 9.59 3.02 -15.93
C LEU A 281 8.39 3.26 -15.00
N ILE A 282 8.01 4.52 -14.75
CA ILE A 282 6.83 4.89 -13.97
C ILE A 282 5.55 4.28 -14.59
N LEU A 283 5.39 4.39 -15.91
CA LEU A 283 4.28 3.76 -16.63
C LEU A 283 4.26 2.24 -16.44
N CYS A 284 5.41 1.57 -16.42
CA CYS A 284 5.49 0.14 -16.16
C CYS A 284 4.99 -0.23 -14.75
N ILE A 285 5.30 0.55 -13.70
CA ILE A 285 4.79 0.27 -12.34
C ILE A 285 3.26 0.44 -12.29
N VAL A 286 2.72 1.48 -12.95
CA VAL A 286 1.26 1.68 -13.08
C VAL A 286 0.60 0.52 -13.82
N LEU A 287 1.21 0.04 -14.91
CA LEU A 287 0.71 -1.12 -15.66
C LEU A 287 0.77 -2.41 -14.83
N ILE A 288 1.81 -2.61 -14.01
CA ILE A 288 1.91 -3.72 -13.04
C ILE A 288 0.74 -3.67 -12.05
N LEU A 289 0.49 -2.53 -11.41
CA LEU A 289 -0.64 -2.36 -10.47
C LEU A 289 -1.99 -2.69 -11.11
N ILE A 290 -2.24 -2.18 -12.32
CA ILE A 290 -3.46 -2.47 -13.09
C ILE A 290 -3.55 -3.96 -13.46
N GLY A 291 -2.42 -4.58 -13.84
CA GLY A 291 -2.37 -6.01 -14.19
C GLY A 291 -2.65 -6.93 -13.01
N ILE A 292 -2.10 -6.62 -11.83
CA ILE A 292 -2.40 -7.33 -10.57
C ILE A 292 -3.90 -7.24 -10.26
N TRP A 293 -4.48 -6.04 -10.36
CA TRP A 293 -5.90 -5.81 -10.15
C TRP A 293 -6.76 -6.63 -11.12
N MET A 294 -6.45 -6.61 -12.42
CA MET A 294 -7.18 -7.38 -13.45
C MET A 294 -7.14 -8.89 -13.15
N ILE A 295 -5.94 -9.46 -12.96
CA ILE A 295 -5.78 -10.91 -12.76
C ILE A 295 -6.50 -11.41 -11.50
N TYR A 296 -6.52 -10.61 -10.43
CA TYR A 296 -7.23 -10.95 -9.19
C TYR A 296 -8.76 -10.78 -9.30
N PHE A 297 -9.25 -9.65 -9.82
CA PHE A 297 -10.69 -9.34 -9.80
C PHE A 297 -11.50 -9.94 -10.97
N ASP A 298 -10.92 -10.13 -12.16
CA ASP A 298 -11.60 -10.84 -13.27
C ASP A 298 -11.92 -12.31 -12.90
N ASN A 299 -11.18 -12.88 -11.93
CA ASN A 299 -11.30 -14.27 -11.47
C ASN A 299 -12.02 -14.40 -10.10
N HIS A 300 -12.71 -13.36 -9.63
CA HIS A 300 -13.29 -13.33 -8.28
C HIS A 300 -14.42 -14.37 -8.08
N PRO A 301 -14.48 -15.09 -6.94
CA PRO A 301 -15.41 -16.21 -6.78
C PRO A 301 -16.86 -15.80 -6.51
N HIS A 302 -17.68 -15.74 -7.56
CA HIS A 302 -19.13 -15.54 -7.47
C HIS A 302 -19.94 -16.75 -6.94
N GLY A 303 -19.28 -17.78 -6.40
CA GLY A 303 -19.90 -19.06 -6.04
C GLY A 303 -19.44 -19.61 -4.69
N HIS A 304 -20.25 -20.48 -4.09
CA HIS A 304 -19.98 -21.06 -2.77
C HIS A 304 -18.96 -22.22 -2.84
N PHE A 305 -17.72 -21.99 -2.41
CA PHE A 305 -16.70 -23.03 -2.28
C PHE A 305 -16.87 -23.85 -0.97
N GLY A 306 -16.17 -24.98 -0.88
CA GLY A 306 -16.26 -25.93 0.24
C GLY A 306 -15.57 -25.38 1.51
N THR A 307 -16.07 -25.76 2.69
CA THR A 307 -15.66 -25.18 3.99
C THR A 307 -14.14 -25.19 4.22
N ILE A 308 -13.46 -26.30 3.90
CA ILE A 308 -12.00 -26.44 4.04
C ILE A 308 -11.26 -25.65 2.94
N ARG A 309 -11.75 -25.69 1.69
CA ARG A 309 -11.18 -24.90 0.58
C ARG A 309 -11.23 -23.39 0.90
N GLN A 310 -12.29 -22.94 1.59
CA GLN A 310 -12.41 -21.55 2.02
C GLN A 310 -11.37 -21.15 3.08
N GLN A 311 -11.08 -22.00 4.07
CA GLN A 311 -10.01 -21.71 5.03
C GLN A 311 -8.64 -21.60 4.34
N ILE A 312 -8.32 -22.56 3.46
CA ILE A 312 -7.05 -22.56 2.71
C ILE A 312 -6.96 -21.31 1.81
N TRP A 313 -8.03 -20.97 1.11
CA TRP A 313 -8.13 -19.75 0.30
C TRP A 313 -7.91 -18.48 1.13
N SER A 314 -8.50 -18.39 2.33
CA SER A 314 -8.30 -17.26 3.24
C SER A 314 -6.88 -17.17 3.80
N CYS A 315 -6.24 -18.28 4.15
CA CYS A 315 -4.83 -18.28 4.58
C CYS A 315 -3.87 -17.97 3.42
N LEU A 316 -4.20 -18.40 2.19
CA LEU A 316 -3.44 -18.11 0.98
C LEU A 316 -3.41 -16.61 0.62
N HIS A 317 -4.31 -15.79 1.20
CA HIS A 317 -4.22 -14.34 1.05
C HIS A 317 -3.03 -13.73 1.81
N PHE A 318 -2.42 -14.40 2.79
CA PHE A 318 -1.19 -13.91 3.43
C PHE A 318 -0.02 -13.76 2.42
N PRO A 319 0.42 -14.83 1.71
CA PRO A 319 1.49 -14.71 0.72
C PRO A 319 1.06 -13.89 -0.50
N VAL A 320 -0.23 -13.85 -0.88
CA VAL A 320 -0.71 -12.95 -1.96
C VAL A 320 -0.47 -11.49 -1.59
N HIS A 321 -0.94 -11.02 -0.44
CA HIS A 321 -0.75 -9.62 -0.05
C HIS A 321 0.74 -9.28 0.14
N LEU A 322 1.52 -10.14 0.79
CA LEU A 322 2.97 -9.96 0.94
C LEU A 322 3.69 -9.88 -0.42
N ALA A 323 3.29 -10.70 -1.39
CA ALA A 323 3.85 -10.70 -2.73
C ALA A 323 3.41 -9.49 -3.57
N ILE A 324 2.18 -8.97 -3.42
CA ILE A 324 1.76 -7.71 -4.05
C ILE A 324 2.62 -6.55 -3.54
N VAL A 325 2.79 -6.44 -2.22
CA VAL A 325 3.61 -5.39 -1.58
C VAL A 325 5.06 -5.50 -2.04
N GLY A 326 5.67 -6.68 -1.91
CA GLY A 326 7.06 -6.91 -2.34
C GLY A 326 7.28 -6.68 -3.84
N LEU A 327 6.29 -6.99 -4.69
CA LEU A 327 6.38 -6.75 -6.12
C LEU A 327 6.33 -5.24 -6.46
N VAL A 328 5.45 -4.47 -5.79
CA VAL A 328 5.30 -3.03 -6.08
C VAL A 328 6.41 -2.19 -5.44
N GLU A 329 6.87 -2.53 -4.24
CA GLU A 329 8.08 -1.90 -3.66
C GLU A 329 9.32 -2.26 -4.48
N GLY A 330 9.49 -3.53 -4.87
CA GLY A 330 10.58 -3.92 -5.78
C GLY A 330 10.55 -3.15 -7.10
N ALA A 331 9.36 -2.95 -7.68
CA ALA A 331 9.20 -2.18 -8.92
C ALA A 331 9.65 -0.71 -8.78
N GLN A 332 9.31 -0.07 -7.65
CA GLN A 332 9.75 1.29 -7.33
C GLN A 332 11.26 1.36 -7.09
N GLN A 333 11.80 0.44 -6.31
CA GLN A 333 13.23 0.41 -5.96
C GLN A 333 14.09 0.14 -7.21
N ILE A 334 13.64 -0.70 -8.15
CA ILE A 334 14.27 -0.89 -9.48
C ILE A 334 14.26 0.40 -10.30
N ALA A 335 13.13 1.13 -10.34
CA ALA A 335 13.05 2.39 -11.08
C ALA A 335 13.97 3.48 -10.50
N LEU A 336 14.05 3.57 -9.17
CA LEU A 336 14.95 4.49 -8.47
C LEU A 336 16.42 4.11 -8.64
N ALA A 337 16.76 2.81 -8.56
CA ALA A 337 18.09 2.29 -8.85
C ALA A 337 18.55 2.67 -10.27
N ARG A 338 17.70 2.41 -11.28
CA ARG A 338 18.00 2.75 -12.68
C ARG A 338 18.20 4.26 -12.90
N TYR A 339 17.40 5.09 -12.23
CA TYR A 339 17.50 6.55 -12.27
C TYR A 339 18.76 7.12 -11.60
N VAL A 340 19.29 6.43 -10.58
CA VAL A 340 20.59 6.73 -9.98
C VAL A 340 21.72 6.25 -10.89
N ALA A 341 21.69 5.00 -11.36
CA ALA A 341 22.70 4.41 -12.25
C ALA A 341 22.93 5.27 -13.53
N ASN A 342 21.87 5.59 -14.28
CA ASN A 342 22.00 6.44 -15.47
C ASN A 342 22.51 7.87 -15.13
N GLY A 343 22.20 8.36 -13.93
CA GLY A 343 22.77 9.61 -13.42
C GLY A 343 24.29 9.53 -13.18
N ILE A 344 24.75 8.47 -12.50
CA ILE A 344 26.16 8.22 -12.20
C ILE A 344 26.97 7.99 -13.49
N THR A 345 26.48 7.15 -14.40
CA THR A 345 27.10 6.93 -15.72
C THR A 345 27.14 8.20 -16.59
N LYS A 346 26.24 9.17 -16.36
CA LYS A 346 26.30 10.50 -16.99
C LYS A 346 27.40 11.38 -16.39
N VAL A 347 27.68 11.27 -15.08
CA VAL A 347 28.80 11.95 -14.42
C VAL A 347 30.12 11.36 -14.91
N GLU A 348 30.26 10.03 -14.86
CA GLU A 348 31.39 9.26 -15.40
C GLU A 348 31.77 9.69 -16.82
N LYS A 349 30.80 9.69 -17.75
CA LYS A 349 31.00 10.09 -19.16
C LYS A 349 31.32 11.58 -19.31
N SER A 350 30.86 12.43 -18.38
CA SER A 350 31.25 13.85 -18.33
C SER A 350 32.70 14.03 -17.89
N LEU A 351 33.14 13.32 -16.84
CA LEU A 351 34.52 13.35 -16.35
C LEU A 351 35.51 12.86 -17.43
N VAL A 352 35.22 11.71 -18.04
CA VAL A 352 35.99 11.16 -19.17
C VAL A 352 36.03 12.14 -20.35
N GLN A 353 34.94 12.84 -20.65
CA GLN A 353 34.93 13.83 -21.73
C GLN A 353 35.77 15.08 -21.39
N TYR A 354 35.54 15.71 -20.24
CA TYR A 354 36.21 16.94 -19.86
C TYR A 354 37.73 16.75 -19.65
N CYS A 355 38.14 15.61 -19.10
CA CYS A 355 39.54 15.34 -18.77
C CYS A 355 40.31 14.64 -19.90
N LEU A 356 39.81 13.50 -20.40
CA LEU A 356 40.58 12.62 -21.32
C LEU A 356 40.44 12.99 -22.80
N LYS A 357 39.57 13.94 -23.16
CA LYS A 357 39.30 14.32 -24.57
C LYS A 357 39.31 15.82 -24.80
N ASP A 358 38.64 16.57 -23.92
CA ASP A 358 38.60 18.03 -24.01
C ASP A 358 39.84 18.69 -23.35
N HIS A 359 40.61 17.92 -22.55
CA HIS A 359 41.80 18.36 -21.81
C HIS A 359 41.61 19.68 -21.05
N LEU A 360 40.46 19.83 -20.38
CA LEU A 360 40.13 21.01 -19.59
C LEU A 360 40.91 20.99 -18.27
N ASP A 361 41.42 22.16 -17.87
CA ASP A 361 42.23 22.34 -16.66
C ASP A 361 41.81 23.63 -15.93
N GLY A 362 42.13 23.71 -14.62
CA GLY A 362 41.83 24.86 -13.76
C GLY A 362 40.36 25.32 -13.79
N GLU A 363 40.15 26.64 -13.85
CA GLU A 363 38.82 27.29 -13.81
C GLU A 363 37.83 26.73 -14.84
N ALA A 364 38.30 26.42 -16.07
CA ALA A 364 37.45 25.88 -17.13
C ALA A 364 36.97 24.45 -16.87
N LEU A 365 37.75 23.64 -16.12
CA LEU A 365 37.32 22.33 -15.63
C LEU A 365 36.34 22.50 -14.46
N VAL A 366 36.68 23.34 -13.48
CA VAL A 366 35.86 23.62 -12.29
C VAL A 366 34.45 24.08 -12.66
N ASP A 367 34.30 24.99 -13.62
CA ASP A 367 33.00 25.47 -14.10
C ASP A 367 32.12 24.34 -14.67
N LYS A 368 32.74 23.40 -15.41
CA LYS A 368 32.06 22.24 -16.00
C LYS A 368 31.67 21.20 -14.95
N LEU A 369 32.55 20.95 -13.98
CA LEU A 369 32.27 20.06 -12.84
C LEU A 369 31.14 20.63 -11.98
N THR A 370 31.23 21.91 -11.60
CA THR A 370 30.21 22.62 -10.81
C THR A 370 28.86 22.64 -11.52
N ALA A 371 28.82 22.90 -12.83
CA ALA A 371 27.59 22.82 -13.62
C ALA A 371 27.00 21.38 -13.66
N THR A 372 27.86 20.37 -13.69
CA THR A 372 27.45 18.94 -13.71
C THR A 372 26.90 18.50 -12.34
N VAL A 373 27.55 18.87 -11.23
CA VAL A 373 27.04 18.64 -9.87
C VAL A 373 25.71 19.39 -9.64
N LYS A 374 25.63 20.66 -10.04
CA LYS A 374 24.42 21.49 -9.91
C LYS A 374 23.23 20.97 -10.72
N TYR A 375 23.47 20.26 -11.82
CA TYR A 375 22.43 19.56 -12.58
C TYR A 375 21.77 18.40 -11.80
N LEU A 376 22.48 17.79 -10.85
CA LEU A 376 21.98 16.68 -10.03
C LEU A 376 21.04 17.13 -8.90
N GLN A 377 21.12 18.41 -8.50
CA GLN A 377 20.26 19.04 -7.48
C GLN A 377 20.32 18.35 -6.10
N LEU A 378 21.54 17.99 -5.68
CA LEU A 378 21.83 17.34 -4.39
C LEU A 378 21.53 18.25 -3.18
N ASP A 379 21.41 19.56 -3.41
CA ASP A 379 20.97 20.61 -2.47
C ASP A 379 19.52 20.43 -1.99
N LYS A 380 18.67 19.73 -2.76
CA LYS A 380 17.23 19.64 -2.48
C LYS A 380 16.85 18.61 -1.40
N LYS A 381 17.80 17.86 -0.83
CA LYS A 381 17.51 16.79 0.14
C LYS A 381 18.52 16.73 1.26
N VAL A 382 18.02 16.72 2.50
CA VAL A 382 18.82 16.74 3.73
C VAL A 382 19.84 15.58 3.79
N THR A 383 19.50 14.40 3.30
CA THR A 383 20.39 13.23 3.30
C THR A 383 21.58 13.34 2.33
N SER A 384 21.48 14.15 1.28
CA SER A 384 22.59 14.41 0.35
C SER A 384 23.38 15.69 0.69
N LEU A 385 22.94 16.50 1.65
CA LEU A 385 23.69 17.68 2.10
C LEU A 385 25.04 17.33 2.72
N ILE A 386 25.14 16.19 3.43
CA ILE A 386 26.38 15.76 4.10
C ILE A 386 27.55 15.57 3.12
N PHE A 387 27.25 15.17 1.88
CA PHE A 387 28.24 14.97 0.82
C PHE A 387 28.55 16.26 0.04
N LEU A 388 27.81 17.36 0.24
CA LEU A 388 28.05 18.60 -0.52
C LEU A 388 29.35 19.29 -0.11
N ASP A 389 29.71 19.23 1.17
CA ASP A 389 30.95 19.82 1.67
C ASP A 389 32.16 19.04 1.11
N GLU A 390 32.09 17.71 1.07
CA GLU A 390 33.08 16.81 0.46
C GLU A 390 33.22 17.08 -1.05
N ILE A 391 32.11 17.05 -1.80
CA ILE A 391 32.08 17.32 -3.25
C ILE A 391 32.61 18.72 -3.58
N THR A 392 32.33 19.73 -2.72
CA THR A 392 32.85 21.09 -2.91
C THR A 392 34.35 21.14 -2.63
N SER A 393 34.85 20.38 -1.64
CA SER A 393 36.27 20.26 -1.37
C SER A 393 37.01 19.57 -2.53
N ASP A 394 36.47 18.48 -3.07
CA ASP A 394 37.04 17.79 -4.24
C ASP A 394 37.17 18.74 -5.45
N VAL A 395 36.08 19.43 -5.81
CA VAL A 395 36.07 20.38 -6.94
C VAL A 395 37.07 21.52 -6.73
N THR A 396 37.26 21.96 -5.48
CA THR A 396 38.28 22.97 -5.14
C THR A 396 39.70 22.41 -5.32
N SER A 397 39.98 21.22 -4.77
CA SER A 397 41.29 20.56 -4.89
C SER A 397 41.68 20.22 -6.33
N ILE A 398 40.70 19.87 -7.18
CA ILE A 398 40.88 19.71 -8.63
C ILE A 398 41.28 21.04 -9.27
N GLY A 399 40.62 22.15 -8.91
CA GLY A 399 40.93 23.48 -9.43
C GLY A 399 42.30 24.05 -9.02
N GLU A 400 42.81 23.65 -7.85
CA GLU A 400 44.15 24.02 -7.36
C GLU A 400 45.28 23.19 -8.00
N THR A 401 44.96 22.01 -8.57
CA THR A 401 45.95 21.07 -9.12
C THR A 401 46.22 21.35 -10.61
N ALA A 402 47.19 22.21 -10.90
CA ALA A 402 47.56 22.56 -12.28
C ALA A 402 48.07 21.36 -13.10
N GLY A 403 47.59 21.22 -14.33
CA GLY A 403 47.98 20.18 -15.28
C GLY A 403 47.28 18.84 -15.12
N ILE A 404 46.25 18.74 -14.26
CA ILE A 404 45.64 17.46 -13.85
C ILE A 404 45.07 16.62 -15.00
N CYS A 405 44.59 17.26 -16.07
CA CYS A 405 44.06 16.61 -17.28
C CYS A 405 44.94 16.84 -18.53
N GLY A 406 46.21 17.23 -18.33
CA GLY A 406 47.15 17.49 -19.42
C GLY A 406 47.50 16.25 -20.24
N VAL A 407 47.77 16.44 -21.54
CA VAL A 407 48.11 15.37 -22.50
C VAL A 407 49.35 14.54 -22.12
N ASP A 408 50.28 15.11 -21.34
CA ASP A 408 51.46 14.40 -20.83
C ASP A 408 51.22 13.70 -19.47
N ALA A 409 50.12 14.04 -18.79
CA ALA A 409 49.80 13.57 -17.44
C ALA A 409 48.86 12.35 -17.42
N VAL A 410 48.07 12.14 -18.49
CA VAL A 410 47.03 11.10 -18.54
C VAL A 410 47.13 10.29 -19.83
N SER A 411 47.17 8.95 -19.71
CA SER A 411 47.48 8.04 -20.83
C SER A 411 46.47 6.91 -20.98
N GLY A 412 45.27 7.23 -21.47
CA GLY A 412 44.21 6.24 -21.69
C GLY A 412 42.91 6.83 -22.27
N SER A 413 41.79 6.14 -22.07
CA SER A 413 40.47 6.53 -22.57
C SER A 413 39.28 6.21 -21.65
N ASP A 414 39.52 5.43 -20.60
CA ASP A 414 38.50 4.78 -19.78
C ASP A 414 38.46 5.40 -18.38
N PHE A 415 37.42 5.10 -17.60
CA PHE A 415 37.25 5.71 -16.26
C PHE A 415 38.45 5.48 -15.33
N TYR A 416 39.10 4.32 -15.41
CA TYR A 416 40.26 3.96 -14.59
C TYR A 416 41.52 4.78 -14.91
N ASP A 417 41.56 5.45 -16.06
CA ASP A 417 42.67 6.31 -16.46
C ASP A 417 42.53 7.74 -15.89
N LEU A 418 41.40 8.07 -15.24
CA LEU A 418 41.20 9.39 -14.63
C LEU A 418 42.11 9.61 -13.41
N PRO A 419 42.58 10.85 -13.16
CA PRO A 419 43.29 11.21 -11.94
C PRO A 419 42.48 10.90 -10.66
N GLU A 420 43.16 10.50 -9.59
CA GLU A 420 42.55 10.04 -8.32
C GLU A 420 41.52 11.03 -7.76
N LEU A 421 41.79 12.35 -7.82
CA LEU A 421 40.85 13.39 -7.38
C LEU A 421 39.52 13.37 -8.17
N LEU A 422 39.55 13.06 -9.47
CA LEU A 422 38.32 12.94 -10.28
C LEU A 422 37.59 11.62 -10.01
N GLN A 423 38.31 10.57 -9.63
CA GLN A 423 37.68 9.31 -9.16
C GLN A 423 37.01 9.52 -7.79
N ASN A 424 37.65 10.22 -6.86
CA ASN A 424 37.08 10.54 -5.54
C ASN A 424 35.82 11.41 -5.67
N LEU A 425 35.87 12.46 -6.51
CA LEU A 425 34.69 13.26 -6.87
C LEU A 425 33.54 12.39 -7.43
N TYR A 426 33.85 11.41 -8.28
CA TYR A 426 32.86 10.46 -8.78
C TYR A 426 32.24 9.62 -7.65
N PHE A 427 33.03 9.10 -6.72
CA PHE A 427 32.54 8.30 -5.59
C PHE A 427 31.68 9.13 -4.63
N HIS A 428 32.09 10.33 -4.23
CA HIS A 428 31.28 11.21 -3.38
C HIS A 428 29.98 11.64 -4.08
N VAL A 429 30.02 11.97 -5.39
CA VAL A 429 28.81 12.25 -6.17
C VAL A 429 27.88 11.03 -6.28
N ALA A 430 28.42 9.82 -6.48
CA ALA A 430 27.65 8.58 -6.50
C ALA A 430 26.96 8.32 -5.14
N GLY A 431 27.68 8.50 -4.04
CA GLY A 431 27.14 8.36 -2.69
C GLY A 431 26.10 9.40 -2.34
N ALA A 432 26.31 10.66 -2.73
CA ALA A 432 25.30 11.70 -2.62
C ALA A 432 24.02 11.36 -3.42
N MET A 433 24.16 10.79 -4.63
CA MET A 433 23.02 10.38 -5.46
C MET A 433 22.25 9.19 -4.88
N TYR A 434 22.91 8.23 -4.25
CA TYR A 434 22.25 7.11 -3.55
C TYR A 434 21.60 7.58 -2.24
N SER A 435 22.32 8.36 -1.41
CA SER A 435 21.78 8.95 -0.18
C SER A 435 20.57 9.86 -0.46
N ALA A 436 20.55 10.55 -1.60
CA ALA A 436 19.39 11.31 -2.08
C ALA A 436 18.12 10.46 -2.33
N LEU A 437 18.18 9.13 -2.33
CA LEU A 437 16.97 8.28 -2.32
C LEU A 437 16.32 8.19 -0.92
N GLY A 438 17.02 8.62 0.13
CA GLY A 438 16.63 8.50 1.54
C GLY A 438 17.19 7.24 2.21
N GLN A 439 18.35 6.75 1.76
CA GLN A 439 18.99 5.53 2.23
C GLN A 439 20.21 5.90 3.08
N ASN A 440 20.13 5.68 4.39
CA ASN A 440 21.22 5.96 5.33
C ASN A 440 22.32 4.89 5.19
N MET A 441 23.51 5.29 4.74
CA MET A 441 24.69 4.43 4.62
C MET A 441 25.66 4.63 5.80
N PRO A 442 26.48 3.63 6.17
CA PRO A 442 27.71 3.89 6.91
C PRO A 442 28.66 4.72 6.04
N LEU A 443 29.53 5.53 6.67
CA LEU A 443 30.51 6.38 5.98
C LEU A 443 31.85 5.65 5.72
N ASP A 444 32.06 4.50 6.39
CA ASP A 444 33.35 3.80 6.43
C ASP A 444 33.49 2.64 5.42
N GLU A 445 32.53 2.46 4.50
CA GLU A 445 32.46 1.34 3.55
C GLU A 445 32.25 1.82 2.10
N ASP A 446 32.71 1.01 1.12
CA ASP A 446 32.58 1.33 -0.31
C ASP A 446 31.09 1.43 -0.73
N VAL A 447 30.68 2.66 -1.00
CA VAL A 447 29.33 3.04 -1.37
C VAL A 447 28.87 2.39 -2.68
N LEU A 448 29.78 2.18 -3.65
CA LEU A 448 29.47 1.51 -4.92
C LEU A 448 29.19 0.02 -4.68
N VAL A 449 29.95 -0.62 -3.79
CA VAL A 449 29.71 -2.02 -3.39
C VAL A 449 28.36 -2.17 -2.69
N ILE A 450 28.07 -1.35 -1.67
CA ILE A 450 26.78 -1.37 -0.94
C ILE A 450 25.61 -1.17 -1.91
N MET A 451 25.68 -0.14 -2.76
CA MET A 451 24.64 0.16 -3.75
C MET A 451 24.36 -1.03 -4.66
N VAL A 452 25.41 -1.67 -5.17
CA VAL A 452 25.31 -2.85 -6.04
C VAL A 452 24.74 -4.05 -5.27
N GLU A 453 25.14 -4.30 -4.02
CA GLU A 453 24.62 -5.41 -3.20
C GLU A 453 23.14 -5.23 -2.87
N SER A 454 22.73 -4.03 -2.45
CA SER A 454 21.31 -3.71 -2.23
C SER A 454 20.49 -3.87 -3.51
N TRP A 455 20.97 -3.40 -4.67
CA TRP A 455 20.24 -3.57 -5.93
C TRP A 455 20.16 -5.04 -6.40
N LYS A 456 21.18 -5.86 -6.14
CA LYS A 456 21.12 -7.33 -6.36
C LYS A 456 20.04 -7.96 -5.48
N LEU A 457 19.89 -7.53 -4.22
CA LEU A 457 18.82 -7.99 -3.34
C LEU A 457 17.44 -7.58 -3.87
N VAL A 458 17.28 -6.33 -4.31
CA VAL A 458 16.02 -5.83 -4.91
C VAL A 458 15.62 -6.68 -6.12
N TYR A 459 16.56 -6.96 -7.04
CA TYR A 459 16.31 -7.84 -8.19
C TYR A 459 15.80 -9.23 -7.75
N ARG A 460 16.48 -9.84 -6.77
CA ARG A 460 16.13 -11.17 -6.25
C ARG A 460 14.75 -11.20 -5.59
N TYR A 461 14.43 -10.26 -4.71
CA TYR A 461 13.14 -10.27 -4.02
C TYR A 461 11.98 -9.86 -4.96
N PHE A 462 12.21 -8.98 -5.93
CA PHE A 462 11.21 -8.60 -6.95
C PHE A 462 10.75 -9.83 -7.76
N TRP A 463 11.68 -10.60 -8.31
CA TRP A 463 11.34 -11.81 -9.08
C TRP A 463 10.82 -12.95 -8.20
N ALA A 464 11.28 -13.08 -6.95
CA ALA A 464 10.70 -14.01 -5.99
C ALA A 464 9.25 -13.64 -5.63
N ALA A 465 8.95 -12.37 -5.39
CA ALA A 465 7.59 -11.87 -5.15
C ALA A 465 6.68 -12.09 -6.38
N PHE A 466 7.18 -11.82 -7.59
CA PHE A 466 6.47 -12.12 -8.83
C PHE A 466 6.10 -13.62 -8.94
N LEU A 467 7.07 -14.51 -8.68
CA LEU A 467 6.86 -15.97 -8.69
C LEU A 467 5.82 -16.42 -7.65
N ILE A 468 5.93 -15.92 -6.42
CA ILE A 468 4.98 -16.22 -5.34
C ILE A 468 3.59 -15.72 -5.71
N LEU A 469 3.46 -14.53 -6.31
CA LEU A 469 2.17 -13.96 -6.69
C LEU A 469 1.46 -14.80 -7.76
N ILE A 470 2.14 -15.11 -8.87
CA ILE A 470 1.54 -15.93 -9.95
C ILE A 470 1.27 -17.36 -9.47
N GLY A 471 2.17 -17.94 -8.67
CA GLY A 471 1.96 -19.24 -8.03
C GLY A 471 0.76 -19.26 -7.08
N CYS A 472 0.57 -18.21 -6.27
CA CYS A 472 -0.59 -18.09 -5.40
C CYS A 472 -1.88 -17.86 -6.19
N PHE A 473 -1.88 -17.04 -7.25
CA PHE A 473 -3.04 -16.86 -8.14
C PHE A 473 -3.46 -18.18 -8.82
N LEU A 474 -2.49 -18.99 -9.25
CA LEU A 474 -2.73 -20.34 -9.78
C LEU A 474 -3.46 -21.23 -8.75
N VAL A 475 -2.99 -21.26 -7.50
CA VAL A 475 -3.62 -22.05 -6.42
C VAL A 475 -4.98 -21.46 -5.99
N VAL A 476 -5.14 -20.14 -5.98
CA VAL A 476 -6.43 -19.47 -5.75
C VAL A 476 -7.45 -19.93 -6.79
N MET A 477 -7.10 -19.94 -8.08
CA MET A 477 -7.98 -20.42 -9.14
C MET A 477 -8.39 -21.90 -8.94
N ILE A 478 -7.43 -22.76 -8.61
CA ILE A 478 -7.67 -24.18 -8.28
C ILE A 478 -8.62 -24.32 -7.08
N LEU A 479 -8.54 -23.44 -6.07
CA LEU A 479 -9.40 -23.46 -4.89
C LEU A 479 -10.81 -22.92 -5.15
N ILE A 480 -10.95 -21.97 -6.06
CA ILE A 480 -12.23 -21.36 -6.46
C ILE A 480 -13.08 -22.32 -7.29
N ARG A 481 -12.49 -23.08 -8.23
CA ARG A 481 -13.25 -23.86 -9.23
C ARG A 481 -14.28 -24.83 -8.62
N THR A 482 -15.52 -24.68 -9.02
CA THR A 482 -16.66 -25.56 -8.64
C THR A 482 -17.20 -26.40 -9.80
N THR A 483 -16.88 -26.04 -11.05
CA THR A 483 -17.36 -26.65 -12.29
C THR A 483 -16.43 -27.75 -12.82
N LYS A 484 -16.86 -28.42 -13.91
CA LYS A 484 -15.96 -29.22 -14.76
C LYS A 484 -14.84 -28.33 -15.34
N VAL A 485 -13.71 -28.96 -15.70
CA VAL A 485 -12.56 -28.29 -16.33
C VAL A 485 -12.92 -27.92 -17.78
N ASP A 486 -12.75 -26.65 -18.15
CA ASP A 486 -13.02 -26.14 -19.51
C ASP A 486 -11.71 -25.71 -20.22
N ALA A 487 -11.78 -25.36 -21.50
CA ALA A 487 -10.68 -24.81 -22.28
C ALA A 487 -10.09 -23.53 -21.66
N PHE A 488 -10.88 -22.77 -20.90
CA PHE A 488 -10.40 -21.64 -20.11
C PHE A 488 -9.44 -22.11 -19.01
N ASP A 489 -9.83 -23.06 -18.15
CA ASP A 489 -8.95 -23.66 -17.14
C ASP A 489 -7.63 -24.16 -17.75
N TYR A 490 -7.70 -24.92 -18.85
CA TYR A 490 -6.51 -25.47 -19.50
C TYR A 490 -5.56 -24.38 -20.02
N MET A 491 -6.08 -23.28 -20.57
CA MET A 491 -5.27 -22.13 -20.97
C MET A 491 -4.66 -21.44 -19.74
N SER A 492 -5.47 -21.22 -18.70
CA SER A 492 -5.10 -20.53 -17.46
C SER A 492 -4.09 -21.31 -16.58
N PHE A 493 -4.02 -22.64 -16.74
CA PHE A 493 -2.93 -23.44 -16.17
C PHE A 493 -1.64 -23.35 -17.00
N PHE A 494 -1.77 -23.28 -18.32
CA PHE A 494 -0.62 -23.24 -19.23
C PHE A 494 0.09 -21.88 -19.21
N ASP A 495 -0.65 -20.77 -19.23
CA ASP A 495 -0.06 -19.42 -19.27
C ASP A 495 0.69 -19.06 -17.99
N ARG A 496 0.10 -19.31 -16.82
CA ARG A 496 0.72 -19.15 -15.50
C ARG A 496 1.88 -20.11 -15.31
N GLY A 497 1.76 -21.36 -15.77
CA GLY A 497 2.86 -22.31 -15.78
C GLY A 497 4.06 -21.81 -16.60
N PHE A 498 3.80 -21.31 -17.81
CA PHE A 498 4.82 -20.69 -18.68
C PHE A 498 5.45 -19.45 -18.03
N VAL A 499 4.65 -18.55 -17.48
CA VAL A 499 5.14 -17.32 -16.82
C VAL A 499 5.92 -17.62 -15.54
N ILE A 500 5.53 -18.63 -14.76
CA ILE A 500 6.31 -19.10 -13.60
C ILE A 500 7.68 -19.64 -14.06
N VAL A 501 7.73 -20.45 -15.14
CA VAL A 501 9.01 -20.93 -15.69
C VAL A 501 9.87 -19.77 -16.20
N ALA A 502 9.28 -18.80 -16.92
CA ALA A 502 10.00 -17.63 -17.43
C ALA A 502 10.57 -16.78 -16.28
N ALA A 503 9.77 -16.45 -15.27
CA ALA A 503 10.21 -15.69 -14.10
C ALA A 503 11.26 -16.46 -13.25
N ALA A 504 11.20 -17.80 -13.21
CA ALA A 504 12.20 -18.62 -12.53
C ALA A 504 13.54 -18.63 -13.27
N VAL A 505 13.52 -18.67 -14.61
CA VAL A 505 14.73 -18.51 -15.44
C VAL A 505 15.33 -17.11 -15.24
N ILE A 506 14.51 -16.06 -15.21
CA ILE A 506 14.98 -14.69 -14.96
C ILE A 506 15.58 -14.57 -13.55
N LEU A 507 14.93 -15.08 -12.51
CA LEU A 507 15.50 -15.12 -11.15
C LEU A 507 16.84 -15.87 -11.10
N ALA A 508 16.98 -16.96 -11.86
CA ALA A 508 18.21 -17.75 -11.93
C ALA A 508 19.40 -17.00 -12.56
N VAL A 509 19.18 -15.95 -13.36
CA VAL A 509 20.24 -15.06 -13.86
C VAL A 509 21.02 -14.41 -12.70
N SER A 510 20.38 -14.23 -11.54
CA SER A 510 21.04 -13.67 -10.35
C SER A 510 22.08 -14.58 -9.67
N ALA A 511 22.31 -15.79 -10.20
CA ALA A 511 23.43 -16.66 -9.84
C ALA A 511 24.74 -16.30 -10.59
N SER A 512 24.64 -15.69 -11.78
CA SER A 512 25.76 -15.20 -12.58
C SER A 512 25.94 -13.70 -12.41
N HIS A 513 27.04 -13.28 -11.79
CA HIS A 513 27.30 -11.87 -11.47
C HIS A 513 27.33 -10.97 -12.71
N ASP A 514 28.04 -11.39 -13.75
CA ASP A 514 28.28 -10.57 -14.96
C ASP A 514 26.97 -10.32 -15.72
N ILE A 515 26.22 -11.40 -16.00
CA ILE A 515 24.94 -11.32 -16.72
C ILE A 515 23.90 -10.53 -15.92
N MET A 516 23.86 -10.70 -14.59
CA MET A 516 22.99 -9.92 -13.71
C MET A 516 23.32 -8.43 -13.76
N TYR A 517 24.61 -8.06 -13.75
CA TYR A 517 25.05 -6.68 -13.90
C TYR A 517 24.61 -6.09 -15.26
N THR A 518 24.87 -6.80 -16.36
CA THR A 518 24.41 -6.38 -17.70
C THR A 518 22.89 -6.21 -17.78
N VAL A 519 22.11 -7.10 -17.15
CA VAL A 519 20.64 -6.97 -17.10
C VAL A 519 20.21 -5.75 -16.29
N MET A 520 20.86 -5.45 -15.17
CA MET A 520 20.59 -4.28 -14.33
C MET A 520 21.01 -2.96 -14.99
N GLU A 521 21.98 -2.99 -15.92
CA GLU A 521 22.32 -1.85 -16.78
C GLU A 521 21.25 -1.57 -17.86
N THR A 522 20.22 -2.42 -18.01
CA THR A 522 19.08 -2.16 -18.92
C THR A 522 17.81 -1.74 -18.17
N PRO A 523 16.96 -0.88 -18.74
CA PRO A 523 15.64 -0.59 -18.20
C PRO A 523 14.64 -1.74 -18.40
N ALA A 524 15.05 -2.91 -18.91
CA ALA A 524 14.16 -3.96 -19.40
C ALA A 524 13.38 -4.72 -18.31
N ILE A 525 13.82 -4.66 -17.05
CA ILE A 525 13.27 -5.48 -15.95
C ILE A 525 11.77 -5.24 -15.75
N LEU A 526 11.33 -3.98 -15.67
CA LEU A 526 9.91 -3.65 -15.49
C LEU A 526 9.06 -3.90 -16.75
N PRO A 527 9.49 -3.52 -17.98
CA PRO A 527 8.85 -3.92 -19.23
C PRO A 527 8.65 -5.44 -19.39
N ILE A 528 9.61 -6.28 -18.96
CA ILE A 528 9.47 -7.74 -19.01
C ILE A 528 8.39 -8.21 -18.02
N ALA A 529 8.37 -7.69 -16.79
CA ALA A 529 7.32 -8.02 -15.82
C ALA A 529 5.92 -7.59 -16.29
N VAL A 530 5.79 -6.40 -16.91
CA VAL A 530 4.57 -5.97 -17.61
C VAL A 530 4.19 -6.94 -18.72
N GLY A 531 5.15 -7.29 -19.61
CA GLY A 531 4.92 -8.21 -20.71
C GLY A 531 4.38 -9.58 -20.25
N LEU A 532 4.93 -10.13 -19.17
CA LEU A 532 4.49 -11.39 -18.58
C LEU A 532 3.07 -11.30 -17.95
N LEU A 533 2.74 -10.21 -17.26
CA LEU A 533 1.40 -10.01 -16.69
C LEU A 533 0.34 -9.83 -17.79
N TYR A 534 0.62 -9.01 -18.81
CA TYR A 534 -0.34 -8.77 -19.88
C TYR A 534 -0.45 -9.95 -20.85
N LEU A 535 0.58 -10.81 -20.95
CA LEU A 535 0.48 -12.11 -21.62
C LEU A 535 -0.57 -13.01 -20.94
N ILE A 536 -0.58 -13.10 -19.61
CA ILE A 536 -1.63 -13.83 -18.87
C ILE A 536 -3.01 -13.23 -19.16
N ILE A 537 -3.17 -11.91 -19.03
CA ILE A 537 -4.46 -11.25 -19.24
C ILE A 537 -5.00 -11.49 -20.68
N LEU A 538 -4.12 -11.47 -21.69
CA LEU A 538 -4.50 -11.76 -23.08
C LEU A 538 -4.84 -13.24 -23.31
N LEU A 539 -4.11 -14.16 -22.68
CA LEU A 539 -4.34 -15.60 -22.81
C LEU A 539 -5.58 -16.08 -22.03
N ASP A 540 -5.84 -15.56 -20.83
CA ASP A 540 -7.10 -15.76 -20.10
C ASP A 540 -8.31 -15.30 -20.94
N ARG A 541 -8.25 -14.07 -21.51
CA ARG A 541 -9.32 -13.51 -22.34
C ARG A 541 -9.55 -14.34 -23.62
N LEU A 542 -8.48 -14.84 -24.23
CA LEU A 542 -8.56 -15.78 -25.36
C LEU A 542 -9.15 -17.13 -24.93
N GLY A 543 -8.73 -17.68 -23.80
CA GLY A 543 -9.23 -18.92 -23.21
C GLY A 543 -10.73 -18.85 -22.93
N ALA A 544 -11.20 -17.75 -22.34
CA ALA A 544 -12.61 -17.48 -22.09
C ALA A 544 -13.45 -17.37 -23.38
N TRP A 545 -12.90 -16.76 -24.44
CA TRP A 545 -13.55 -16.73 -25.76
C TRP A 545 -13.63 -18.12 -26.40
N ILE A 546 -12.57 -18.93 -26.30
CA ILE A 546 -12.56 -20.33 -26.79
C ILE A 546 -13.58 -21.18 -26.01
N ALA A 547 -13.58 -21.08 -24.68
CA ALA A 547 -14.52 -21.76 -23.78
C ALA A 547 -15.98 -21.45 -24.13
N ASN A 548 -16.36 -20.17 -24.15
CA ASN A 548 -17.71 -19.74 -24.52
C ASN A 548 -18.12 -20.24 -25.92
N ARG A 549 -17.21 -20.21 -26.90
CA ARG A 549 -17.46 -20.70 -28.26
C ARG A 549 -17.53 -22.24 -28.37
N ARG A 550 -17.00 -22.99 -27.39
CA ARG A 550 -17.17 -24.44 -27.25
C ARG A 550 -18.47 -24.80 -26.53
N ASN A 551 -18.78 -24.12 -25.43
CA ASN A 551 -19.95 -24.43 -24.62
C ASN A 551 -21.27 -24.17 -25.38
N VAL A 552 -21.34 -23.07 -26.13
CA VAL A 552 -22.46 -22.78 -27.06
C VAL A 552 -22.63 -23.87 -28.14
N LYS A 553 -21.60 -24.66 -28.45
CA LYS A 553 -21.67 -25.80 -29.39
C LYS A 553 -21.93 -27.14 -28.73
N SER A 554 -21.64 -27.30 -27.43
CA SER A 554 -21.86 -28.56 -26.70
C SER A 554 -23.33 -28.84 -26.40
N GLY A 555 -24.13 -27.77 -26.20
CA GLY A 555 -25.52 -27.89 -25.75
C GLY A 555 -25.67 -28.19 -24.25
N ASP A 556 -24.57 -28.25 -23.49
CA ASP A 556 -24.62 -28.41 -22.03
C ASP A 556 -25.35 -27.22 -21.35
N PRO A 557 -26.09 -27.45 -20.24
CA PRO A 557 -26.77 -26.39 -19.50
C PRO A 557 -25.77 -25.46 -18.81
N LEU A 558 -25.62 -24.25 -19.35
CA LEU A 558 -24.74 -23.19 -18.82
C LEU A 558 -25.22 -22.67 -17.45
N THR A 559 -24.40 -22.87 -16.42
CA THR A 559 -24.59 -22.22 -15.11
C THR A 559 -24.23 -20.73 -15.19
N GLY A 560 -25.22 -19.84 -14.99
CA GLY A 560 -24.99 -18.38 -14.88
C GLY A 560 -25.81 -17.49 -15.81
N ALA A 561 -26.71 -18.03 -16.63
CA ALA A 561 -27.48 -17.28 -17.65
C ALA A 561 -28.49 -16.22 -17.11
N HIS A 562 -28.49 -15.90 -15.82
CA HIS A 562 -29.39 -14.93 -15.17
C HIS A 562 -28.62 -13.90 -14.33
N ALA A 563 -27.78 -13.12 -15.00
CA ALA A 563 -27.18 -11.88 -14.47
C ALA A 563 -27.21 -10.73 -15.49
N GLY A 564 -28.22 -10.72 -16.39
CA GLY A 564 -28.46 -9.59 -17.30
C GLY A 564 -29.08 -8.41 -16.56
N HIS A 565 -28.61 -7.19 -16.82
CA HIS A 565 -29.06 -5.96 -16.15
C HIS A 565 -30.52 -5.58 -16.48
N GLY A 566 -31.47 -6.22 -15.82
CA GLY A 566 -32.89 -5.89 -15.87
C GLY A 566 -33.26 -4.79 -14.88
N HIS A 567 -33.11 -3.51 -15.27
CA HIS A 567 -33.68 -2.37 -14.52
C HIS A 567 -35.22 -2.29 -14.70
N GLY A 568 -35.92 -3.34 -14.28
CA GLY A 568 -37.38 -3.37 -14.21
C GLY A 568 -37.87 -2.62 -12.98
N HIS A 569 -38.25 -1.35 -13.15
CA HIS A 569 -38.93 -0.60 -12.09
C HIS A 569 -40.34 -1.18 -11.86
N GLY A 570 -40.53 -1.87 -10.73
CA GLY A 570 -41.83 -2.30 -10.22
C GLY A 570 -42.04 -1.79 -8.79
N HIS A 571 -43.12 -1.03 -8.58
CA HIS A 571 -43.62 -0.64 -7.26
C HIS A 571 -44.83 -1.51 -6.89
N GLU A 572 -45.31 -1.37 -5.65
CA GLU A 572 -46.49 -2.06 -5.07
C GLU A 572 -46.22 -3.56 -4.76
N GLY A 573 -46.87 -4.19 -3.77
CA GLY A 573 -47.84 -3.68 -2.78
C GLY A 573 -48.18 -4.81 -1.77
N HIS A 574 -48.67 -4.46 -0.58
CA HIS A 574 -49.23 -5.47 0.35
C HIS A 574 -50.65 -5.88 -0.09
N ASP A 575 -51.07 -7.10 0.23
CA ASP A 575 -52.15 -7.35 1.21
C ASP A 575 -52.35 -8.86 1.47
N ASP A 576 -53.28 -9.19 2.37
CA ASP A 576 -53.34 -10.44 3.15
C ASP A 576 -54.32 -11.53 2.67
N HIS A 577 -54.24 -12.67 3.36
CA HIS A 577 -55.30 -13.65 3.67
C HIS A 577 -55.63 -14.86 2.75
N SER A 578 -55.39 -16.03 3.35
CA SER A 578 -56.32 -17.17 3.49
C SER A 578 -56.66 -18.09 2.31
N GLY A 579 -56.62 -19.40 2.60
CA GLY A 579 -57.79 -20.25 2.36
C GLY A 579 -57.60 -21.47 1.46
N GLY A 580 -57.96 -22.64 2.01
CA GLY A 580 -58.31 -23.83 1.23
C GLY A 580 -57.13 -24.66 0.70
N GLY A 581 -57.31 -25.98 0.72
CA GLY A 581 -56.48 -26.89 -0.06
C GLY A 581 -57.37 -27.71 -0.99
N HIS A 582 -56.81 -28.20 -2.08
CA HIS A 582 -57.09 -29.50 -2.68
C HIS A 582 -55.91 -29.83 -3.60
N GLY A 583 -55.47 -31.09 -3.62
CA GLY A 583 -54.41 -31.53 -4.51
C GLY A 583 -54.98 -32.15 -5.79
N HIS A 584 -54.14 -32.23 -6.84
CA HIS A 584 -54.12 -33.39 -7.71
C HIS A 584 -52.72 -33.60 -8.31
N GLU A 585 -52.56 -34.76 -8.94
CA GLU A 585 -51.33 -35.41 -9.36
C GLU A 585 -51.00 -35.14 -10.85
N VAL A 586 -50.00 -35.85 -11.38
CA VAL A 586 -49.66 -36.06 -12.80
C VAL A 586 -48.61 -35.11 -13.42
N ALA A 587 -47.73 -35.73 -14.21
CA ALA A 587 -46.66 -35.20 -15.05
C ALA A 587 -46.59 -36.10 -16.32
N PRO A 588 -45.53 -36.06 -17.17
CA PRO A 588 -44.95 -34.95 -17.92
C PRO A 588 -44.92 -35.20 -19.45
N ASP A 589 -44.78 -34.14 -20.27
CA ASP A 589 -44.02 -34.13 -21.54
C ASP A 589 -43.84 -32.66 -21.98
N LYS A 590 -42.68 -32.18 -22.49
CA LYS A 590 -41.89 -32.45 -23.71
C LYS A 590 -42.44 -31.82 -24.99
N GLN A 591 -41.49 -31.27 -25.77
CA GLN A 591 -41.60 -30.73 -27.14
C GLN A 591 -42.51 -29.50 -27.29
N GLY A 592 -42.12 -28.42 -27.99
CA GLY A 592 -40.82 -28.08 -28.59
C GLY A 592 -40.99 -27.21 -29.84
N LEU A 593 -40.06 -26.30 -30.12
CA LEU A 593 -39.98 -25.65 -31.44
C LEU A 593 -38.55 -25.16 -31.74
N ILE A 594 -38.12 -25.31 -32.98
CA ILE A 594 -36.83 -24.80 -33.50
C ILE A 594 -37.11 -24.01 -34.78
N VAL A 595 -36.75 -22.72 -34.78
CA VAL A 595 -36.59 -21.86 -35.97
C VAL A 595 -35.39 -20.96 -35.65
N SER A 596 -34.18 -21.28 -36.13
CA SER A 596 -33.65 -21.01 -37.49
C SER A 596 -33.42 -19.52 -37.79
N SER A 597 -32.21 -19.22 -38.24
CA SER A 597 -31.82 -17.96 -38.90
C SER A 597 -32.28 -17.99 -40.39
N THR A 598 -32.02 -17.02 -41.30
CA THR A 598 -30.95 -16.00 -41.38
C THR A 598 -31.47 -14.66 -42.03
N PRO A 599 -30.74 -13.77 -42.78
CA PRO A 599 -30.91 -12.31 -42.59
C PRO A 599 -31.41 -11.49 -43.81
N ALA A 600 -31.78 -10.22 -43.59
CA ALA A 600 -31.79 -9.16 -44.62
C ALA A 600 -31.80 -7.73 -44.03
N ALA A 601 -31.35 -6.76 -44.84
CA ALA A 601 -31.54 -5.30 -44.76
C ALA A 601 -31.66 -4.79 -46.24
N PRO A 602 -31.71 -3.49 -46.59
CA PRO A 602 -31.87 -2.24 -45.81
C PRO A 602 -32.92 -1.24 -46.40
N HIS A 603 -33.01 -0.01 -45.84
CA HIS A 603 -33.55 1.23 -46.48
C HIS A 603 -35.09 1.31 -46.79
N HIS A 604 -35.74 2.49 -47.01
CA HIS A 604 -35.34 3.91 -46.99
C HIS A 604 -36.53 4.88 -46.71
N HIS A 605 -36.26 6.03 -46.05
CA HIS A 605 -36.94 7.35 -46.22
C HIS A 605 -38.42 7.52 -45.74
N GLN A 606 -38.99 8.73 -45.56
CA GLN A 606 -38.75 10.00 -46.30
C GLN A 606 -39.13 11.34 -45.57
N ARG A 607 -38.20 12.32 -45.54
CA ARG A 607 -38.38 13.82 -45.50
C ARG A 607 -39.13 14.46 -44.30
N GLN A 608 -39.01 15.76 -43.96
CA GLN A 608 -38.03 16.87 -44.13
C GLN A 608 -38.40 17.94 -43.07
N ALA A 609 -37.62 18.98 -42.70
CA ALA A 609 -36.27 19.46 -43.03
C ALA A 609 -35.62 19.97 -41.70
N SER A 610 -34.66 20.90 -41.55
CA SER A 610 -33.96 21.88 -42.42
C SER A 610 -32.60 22.29 -41.81
N GLY A 611 -31.97 23.34 -42.33
CA GLY A 611 -30.76 24.02 -41.81
C GLY A 611 -30.59 25.38 -42.53
N PRO A 612 -29.40 26.04 -42.54
CA PRO A 612 -28.11 25.59 -41.99
C PRO A 612 -27.34 26.69 -41.20
N GLU A 613 -26.01 26.49 -41.06
CA GLU A 613 -24.89 27.46 -40.88
C GLU A 613 -23.97 27.27 -39.65
N HIS A 614 -22.74 27.79 -39.79
CA HIS A 614 -21.57 27.54 -38.93
C HIS A 614 -21.40 28.61 -37.84
N PHE A 615 -20.74 28.28 -36.71
CA PHE A 615 -19.88 29.23 -35.99
C PHE A 615 -18.72 28.54 -35.24
N THR A 616 -17.78 29.32 -34.70
CA THR A 616 -16.37 28.95 -34.51
C THR A 616 -15.87 28.90 -33.06
N PHE A 617 -14.69 28.30 -32.89
CA PHE A 617 -13.88 28.21 -31.65
C PHE A 617 -13.30 29.57 -31.21
N SER A 618 -13.27 29.88 -29.90
CA SER A 618 -12.32 30.85 -29.29
C SER A 618 -12.20 30.81 -27.75
N ARG A 619 -11.10 30.21 -27.29
CA ARG A 619 -10.06 30.80 -26.41
C ARG A 619 -10.44 31.66 -25.16
N ALA A 620 -10.18 31.07 -23.99
CA ALA A 620 -9.59 31.62 -22.74
C ALA A 620 -10.10 32.93 -22.08
N GLY A 621 -10.32 32.86 -20.76
CA GLY A 621 -10.41 34.00 -19.84
C GLY A 621 -9.76 33.69 -18.49
N THR A 622 -8.72 34.45 -18.12
CA THR A 622 -7.94 34.30 -16.88
C THR A 622 -8.52 35.11 -15.73
N TRP A 623 -8.44 34.58 -14.50
CA TRP A 623 -8.67 35.36 -13.27
C TRP A 623 -7.33 35.63 -12.57
N ALA A 624 -7.10 36.89 -12.17
CA ALA A 624 -5.85 37.37 -11.59
C ALA A 624 -6.09 38.07 -10.24
N MET A 625 -5.05 38.12 -9.41
CA MET A 625 -5.04 38.76 -8.09
C MET A 625 -5.04 40.29 -8.19
N PRO A 626 -5.73 41.03 -7.29
CA PRO A 626 -5.56 42.47 -7.13
C PRO A 626 -4.45 42.81 -6.09
N SER A 627 -3.71 43.89 -6.34
CA SER A 627 -2.59 44.38 -5.52
C SER A 627 -2.92 45.70 -4.79
N TYR A 628 -2.40 45.85 -3.56
CA TYR A 628 -2.20 47.15 -2.88
C TYR A 628 -0.88 47.79 -3.37
N SER A 629 -0.57 49.09 -3.32
CA SER A 629 -1.13 50.32 -2.67
C SER A 629 -0.56 51.57 -3.43
N PRO A 630 -0.46 52.85 -2.94
CA PRO A 630 -1.05 53.55 -1.77
C PRO A 630 -1.63 54.98 -2.11
N THR A 631 -1.86 55.81 -1.07
CA THR A 631 -2.00 57.31 -1.01
C THR A 631 -3.39 58.01 -0.92
N THR A 632 -3.79 58.34 0.34
CA THR A 632 -4.18 59.68 0.92
C THR A 632 -5.03 60.75 0.17
N PRO A 633 -5.75 61.69 0.87
CA PRO A 633 -6.28 61.69 2.27
C PRO A 633 -7.68 62.37 2.50
N SER A 634 -8.12 62.45 3.77
CA SER A 634 -8.97 63.52 4.38
C SER A 634 -10.54 63.38 4.36
N PRO A 635 -11.34 64.15 5.17
CA PRO A 635 -11.94 63.55 6.39
C PRO A 635 -13.38 64.01 6.82
N GLY A 636 -13.93 63.40 7.89
CA GLY A 636 -14.64 64.15 8.96
C GLY A 636 -16.11 63.79 9.33
N TYR A 637 -16.44 64.03 10.61
CA TYR A 637 -17.77 64.05 11.30
C TYR A 637 -18.61 62.74 11.43
N GLY A 638 -19.19 62.37 12.59
CA GLY A 638 -18.89 62.79 13.98
C GLY A 638 -20.01 62.62 15.05
N SER A 639 -19.88 61.62 15.95
CA SER A 639 -20.46 61.53 17.33
C SER A 639 -22.00 61.50 17.54
N PRO A 640 -22.53 61.23 18.77
CA PRO A 640 -22.00 60.52 19.97
C PRO A 640 -22.84 59.26 20.35
N GLY A 641 -22.58 58.43 21.36
CA GLY A 641 -21.48 58.31 22.35
C GLY A 641 -21.97 57.97 23.78
N TYR A 642 -21.34 57.03 24.51
CA TYR A 642 -21.41 56.88 26.00
C TYR A 642 -20.43 55.79 26.54
N GLY A 643 -19.86 55.97 27.74
CA GLY A 643 -19.40 54.87 28.62
C GLY A 643 -17.92 54.42 28.57
N SER A 644 -17.01 55.15 29.21
CA SER A 644 -15.64 54.71 29.62
C SER A 644 -15.64 54.26 31.11
N PRO A 645 -14.61 53.60 31.71
CA PRO A 645 -13.19 54.05 31.83
C PRO A 645 -12.15 53.01 31.34
N HIS A 646 -10.96 53.36 30.81
CA HIS A 646 -9.76 54.00 31.41
C HIS A 646 -9.08 53.12 32.50
N VAL A 647 -7.74 52.94 32.50
CA VAL A 647 -6.69 53.98 32.65
C VAL A 647 -5.58 53.91 31.58
N THR A 648 -4.91 55.06 31.33
CA THR A 648 -3.75 55.29 30.44
C THR A 648 -2.51 55.70 31.26
N LEU A 649 -1.26 55.59 30.78
CA LEU A 649 -0.55 56.62 29.99
C LEU A 649 0.85 56.15 29.49
N TYR A 650 1.48 56.98 28.65
CA TYR A 650 2.79 56.78 27.98
C TYR A 650 3.98 57.30 28.79
N ASP A 651 5.20 56.86 28.44
CA ASP A 651 6.36 57.76 28.30
C ASP A 651 7.44 57.21 27.33
N THR A 652 8.32 58.07 26.80
CA THR A 652 9.41 57.75 25.82
C THR A 652 10.50 58.84 25.76
N PRO A 653 11.71 58.61 25.21
CA PRO A 653 12.64 57.46 25.33
C PRO A 653 14.09 57.92 25.68
N GLN A 654 15.05 57.00 25.92
CA GLN A 654 16.50 57.31 25.91
C GLN A 654 17.38 56.16 25.35
N PRO A 655 18.61 56.44 24.86
CA PRO A 655 19.45 55.48 24.11
C PRO A 655 20.71 54.97 24.87
N THR A 656 21.21 53.78 24.51
CA THR A 656 22.60 53.23 24.65
C THR A 656 22.59 51.73 24.22
N PRO A 657 23.69 50.95 24.26
CA PRO A 657 24.91 51.00 23.43
C PRO A 657 25.11 49.69 22.60
N PRO A 658 26.11 49.57 21.69
CA PRO A 658 26.29 48.37 20.86
C PRO A 658 26.98 47.19 21.61
N PRO A 659 26.55 45.92 21.42
CA PRO A 659 27.23 44.73 21.95
C PRO A 659 28.54 44.37 21.23
N GLN A 660 29.37 43.53 21.87
CA GLN A 660 30.66 43.03 21.37
C GLN A 660 30.58 41.57 20.87
N PRO A 661 31.55 41.08 20.06
CA PRO A 661 31.47 39.77 19.40
C PRO A 661 31.58 38.58 20.37
N VAL A 662 30.82 37.53 20.09
CA VAL A 662 30.83 36.25 20.84
C VAL A 662 31.85 35.29 20.22
N GLY A 663 32.56 34.55 21.08
CA GLY A 663 33.61 33.60 20.69
C GLY A 663 33.11 32.25 20.17
N GLN A 664 34.07 31.39 19.81
CA GLN A 664 33.84 30.06 19.20
C GLN A 664 33.03 29.12 20.11
N ALA A 665 32.06 28.41 19.51
CA ALA A 665 31.34 27.30 20.13
C ALA A 665 31.99 25.94 19.76
N PRO A 666 31.88 24.90 20.61
CA PRO A 666 32.55 23.62 20.38
C PRO A 666 31.85 22.72 19.36
N ILE A 667 32.62 21.79 18.78
CA ILE A 667 32.18 20.77 17.82
C ILE A 667 31.14 19.83 18.49
N MET A 668 30.07 19.50 17.77
CA MET A 668 28.95 18.71 18.27
C MET A 668 28.92 17.32 17.60
N ASN A 669 28.99 16.24 18.38
CA ASN A 669 29.01 14.87 17.84
C ASN A 669 27.67 14.47 17.19
N ALA A 670 27.75 13.99 15.95
CA ALA A 670 26.60 13.56 15.16
C ALA A 670 26.10 12.14 15.55
N THR A 671 25.28 12.04 16.61
CA THR A 671 24.59 10.78 16.97
C THR A 671 23.10 10.91 17.28
N TYR A 672 22.55 12.12 17.39
CA TYR A 672 21.11 12.34 17.64
C TYR A 672 20.56 13.51 16.81
N ALA A 673 19.67 13.20 15.87
CA ALA A 673 18.86 14.17 15.13
C ALA A 673 17.36 13.87 15.36
N PRO A 674 16.56 14.82 15.91
CA PRO A 674 15.14 14.59 16.14
C PRO A 674 14.35 14.56 14.82
N GLY A 675 13.76 13.41 14.47
CA GLY A 675 12.93 13.27 13.28
C GLY A 675 11.57 13.96 13.42
N GLY A 676 11.30 14.98 12.59
CA GLY A 676 10.03 15.69 12.55
C GLY A 676 9.52 15.90 11.13
N TYR A 677 8.28 15.50 10.84
CA TYR A 677 7.62 15.73 9.56
C TYR A 677 7.16 17.19 9.48
N MET A 678 7.80 18.02 8.65
CA MET A 678 7.28 19.36 8.29
C MET A 678 6.78 19.37 6.84
N PRO A 679 5.52 19.79 6.58
CA PRO A 679 5.08 20.06 5.22
C PRO A 679 5.77 21.33 4.69
N VAL A 680 6.12 21.34 3.41
CA VAL A 680 6.80 22.46 2.76
C VAL A 680 5.91 23.70 2.76
N HIS A 681 6.36 24.77 3.44
CA HIS A 681 5.71 26.07 3.41
C HIS A 681 6.68 27.13 2.87
N ASN A 682 6.36 27.72 1.72
CA ASN A 682 7.23 28.74 1.12
C ASN A 682 7.10 30.09 1.87
N GLY A 683 8.20 30.48 2.53
CA GLY A 683 8.67 31.86 2.72
C GLY A 683 7.77 32.89 3.41
N GLN A 684 8.14 33.27 4.65
CA GLN A 684 8.59 34.63 4.97
C GLN A 684 9.30 34.68 6.35
N PHE A 685 9.93 35.82 6.67
CA PHE A 685 10.96 36.00 7.70
C PHE A 685 10.49 35.86 9.17
N GLY A 686 11.44 35.64 10.09
CA GLY A 686 11.23 35.44 11.55
C GLY A 686 10.98 36.72 12.36
N HIS A 687 11.20 36.75 13.69
CA HIS A 687 11.94 35.79 14.53
C HIS A 687 11.53 35.88 16.03
N TYR A 688 11.78 34.79 16.77
CA TYR A 688 11.90 34.66 18.23
C TYR A 688 10.75 35.05 19.19
N ALA A 689 10.44 34.09 20.06
CA ALA A 689 10.07 34.29 21.46
C ALA A 689 11.07 33.53 22.35
N GLY A 690 11.05 33.80 23.65
CA GLY A 690 12.00 33.33 24.67
C GLY A 690 12.26 34.49 25.63
N ASP A 691 11.47 34.65 26.69
CA ASP A 691 11.48 33.89 27.97
C ASP A 691 12.68 34.26 28.85
N GLY A 692 12.46 34.35 30.17
CA GLY A 692 13.48 34.80 31.12
C GLY A 692 14.69 33.86 31.20
N TYR A 693 15.89 34.35 31.48
CA TYR A 693 16.24 35.63 32.16
C TYR A 693 17.12 36.56 31.32
#